data_AF-A0AAV7HK13-F1
#
_entry.id   AF-A0AAV7HK13-F1
#
_cell.length_a   1.000
_cell.length_b   1.000
_cell.length_c   1.000
_cell.angle_alpha   90.00
_cell.angle_beta   90.00
_cell.angle_gamma   90.00
#
_symmetry.space_group_name_H-M   'P 1'
#
loop_
_entity.id
_entity.type
_entity.pdbx_description
1 polymer ?
#
loop_
_entity_poly.entity_id
_entity_poly.type
_entity_poly.pdbx_seq_one_letter_code
_entity_poly.pdbx_strand_id
1 'polypeptide(L)'
;MKLVLLVFLFICFDILAIGVCKSNSSRPDTVNIGAILAFNSTIGRVARVAIDAAVNDVNSDPNVLRGTKLVVHQQDSYCNGFIGIVEALQFMETDIAAIIGPQSSVVAHVITHVANELKVPLLSFAATDPTLSSLEYPFFVRTTQSDAFQMAAVAELVDYFQWRQVIVIFIDDDYGRNGVASLSDKLAEKRSKISYKGALPPEPDRSDISDLLVRVALMESRIIVLHANPDSGIKVLKMAHYLGMTITGYVWIATDWLSSLLDSHSPLDSEIMDTMQGVISLRQHTADTKRKKSLLSKWSKFKTDDNAINFRLNSYGLYAYDSVWMVAHALDAFFDDGGAIEFYNDSRLQDADGGTLNLEALSVFGKGNLLLRKIQSTVFDGVTGPFELDSDGNLIHPAYDILNIVGTGSRSIGYWSNYSGLSTETPEILYLKPPNRSSINQKLYDVIWPGQTTTNPRGWVFPNNGQELRIGVPNRVSYPEFVSKEKGSDTMKGYCIDVFTAAVNLLPYPIVYRFIPFGNGLVNPNFTELVEKVSSNEFDAAVGDIAINTDRTRIVDFTQPFIESGLVILTTVKEHDSSAWAFLQPFTLEMWCVTGLFFLFVGAVIWILEHRINDEFRGPPRKQLVTIFWYVWTRKISFSLR
;
A
#
# COMPACT_ATOMS: atom_id res chain seq x y z
N MET A 1 -87.55 28.98 -19.44
CA MET A 1 -86.88 27.70 -19.78
C MET A 1 -85.89 27.75 -20.94
N LYS A 2 -86.00 28.68 -21.92
CA LYS A 2 -85.08 28.72 -23.07
C LYS A 2 -83.72 29.39 -22.81
N LEU A 3 -83.61 30.30 -21.83
CA LEU A 3 -82.34 31.01 -21.53
C LEU A 3 -81.35 30.16 -20.72
N VAL A 4 -81.86 29.32 -19.81
CA VAL A 4 -81.04 28.43 -18.95
C VAL A 4 -80.38 27.31 -19.77
N LEU A 5 -81.06 26.83 -20.82
CA LEU A 5 -80.51 25.82 -21.72
C LEU A 5 -79.35 26.36 -22.57
N LEU A 6 -79.39 27.65 -22.92
CA LEU A 6 -78.38 28.29 -23.76
C LEU A 6 -77.09 28.58 -22.98
N VAL A 7 -77.21 28.92 -21.69
CA VAL A 7 -76.07 29.09 -20.78
C VAL A 7 -75.42 27.74 -20.46
N PHE A 8 -76.21 26.67 -20.32
CA PHE A 8 -75.65 25.32 -20.12
C PHE A 8 -74.91 24.81 -21.37
N LEU A 9 -75.39 25.13 -22.57
CA LEU A 9 -74.73 24.80 -23.83
C LEU A 9 -73.40 25.57 -24.04
N PHE A 10 -73.33 26.83 -23.60
CA PHE A 10 -72.08 27.61 -23.64
C PHE A 10 -71.05 27.10 -22.62
N ILE A 11 -71.46 26.77 -21.40
CA ILE A 11 -70.57 26.22 -20.37
C ILE A 11 -70.08 24.82 -20.77
N CYS A 12 -70.91 23.99 -21.43
CA CYS A 12 -70.45 22.71 -21.97
C CYS A 12 -69.47 22.87 -23.15
N PHE A 13 -69.56 23.94 -23.94
CA PHE A 13 -68.60 24.20 -25.02
C PHE A 13 -67.25 24.71 -24.50
N ASP A 14 -67.23 25.55 -23.46
CA ASP A 14 -65.98 25.99 -22.82
C ASP A 14 -65.31 24.86 -22.01
N ILE A 15 -66.09 23.93 -21.44
CA ILE A 15 -65.54 22.74 -20.75
C ILE A 15 -65.08 21.66 -21.76
N LEU A 16 -65.66 21.57 -22.96
CA LEU A 16 -65.14 20.70 -24.04
C LEU A 16 -63.98 21.32 -24.84
N ALA A 17 -63.77 22.64 -24.75
CA ALA A 17 -62.65 23.33 -25.41
C ALA A 17 -61.35 23.30 -24.59
N ILE A 18 -61.38 22.85 -23.33
CA ILE A 18 -60.20 22.32 -22.64
C ILE A 18 -60.10 20.82 -22.95
N GLY A 19 -60.10 20.51 -24.26
CA GLY A 19 -59.46 19.31 -24.73
C GLY A 19 -58.01 19.44 -24.30
N VAL A 20 -57.61 18.61 -23.35
CA VAL A 20 -56.20 18.32 -23.09
C VAL A 20 -55.65 17.87 -24.44
N CYS A 21 -55.06 18.80 -25.20
CA CYS A 21 -54.05 18.49 -26.17
C CYS A 21 -52.91 17.89 -25.36
N LYS A 22 -53.02 16.59 -25.06
CA LYS A 22 -51.86 15.73 -25.01
C LYS A 22 -51.21 15.97 -26.37
N SER A 23 -50.16 16.78 -26.38
CA SER A 23 -49.19 16.69 -27.46
C SER A 23 -48.88 15.20 -27.57
N ASN A 24 -49.39 14.55 -28.61
CA ASN A 24 -48.86 13.27 -29.03
C ASN A 24 -47.41 13.59 -29.40
N SER A 25 -46.52 13.47 -28.41
CA SER A 25 -45.09 13.32 -28.64
C SER A 25 -45.01 12.10 -29.55
N SER A 26 -44.86 12.35 -30.84
CA SER A 26 -44.68 11.31 -31.84
C SER A 26 -43.32 10.70 -31.56
N ARG A 27 -43.30 9.63 -30.74
CA ARG A 27 -42.09 8.83 -30.53
C ARG A 27 -41.53 8.43 -31.90
N PRO A 28 -40.21 8.51 -32.11
CA PRO A 28 -39.63 8.15 -33.39
C PRO A 28 -39.81 6.64 -33.64
N ASP A 29 -39.98 6.23 -34.90
CA ASP A 29 -40.08 4.81 -35.25
C ASP A 29 -38.77 4.06 -34.96
N THR A 30 -37.64 4.76 -35.05
CA THR A 30 -36.30 4.19 -34.84
C THR A 30 -35.39 5.21 -34.17
N VAL A 31 -34.54 4.73 -33.26
CA VAL A 31 -33.48 5.52 -32.63
C VAL A 31 -32.13 4.83 -32.87
N ASN A 32 -31.15 5.61 -33.34
CA ASN A 32 -29.81 5.13 -33.61
C ASN A 32 -28.88 5.49 -32.44
N ILE A 33 -28.12 4.51 -31.98
CA ILE A 33 -27.00 4.71 -31.07
C ILE A 33 -25.72 4.10 -31.65
N GLY A 34 -24.58 4.63 -31.27
CA GLY A 34 -23.26 4.14 -31.68
C GLY A 34 -22.66 3.20 -30.63
N ALA A 35 -21.77 2.32 -31.06
CA ALA A 35 -20.93 1.54 -30.19
C ALA A 35 -19.50 1.47 -30.74
N ILE A 36 -18.53 1.97 -29.99
CA ILE A 36 -17.11 1.90 -30.37
C ILE A 36 -16.48 0.77 -29.56
N LEU A 37 -15.96 -0.24 -30.24
CA LEU A 37 -15.42 -1.45 -29.63
C LEU A 37 -14.03 -1.75 -30.19
N ALA A 38 -13.39 -2.84 -29.75
CA ALA A 38 -12.25 -3.42 -30.46
C ALA A 38 -12.43 -4.92 -30.57
N PHE A 39 -12.74 -5.40 -31.77
CA PHE A 39 -13.23 -6.76 -31.99
C PHE A 39 -12.12 -7.82 -31.85
N ASN A 40 -10.86 -7.41 -31.89
CA ASN A 40 -9.72 -8.30 -31.67
C ASN A 40 -9.47 -8.59 -30.17
N SER A 41 -9.96 -7.75 -29.26
CA SER A 41 -9.67 -7.86 -27.82
C SER A 41 -10.58 -8.86 -27.10
N THR A 42 -10.09 -9.44 -25.99
CA THR A 42 -10.89 -10.35 -25.16
C THR A 42 -12.19 -9.69 -24.66
N ILE A 43 -12.12 -8.44 -24.23
CA ILE A 43 -13.28 -7.68 -23.71
C ILE A 43 -14.23 -7.32 -24.86
N GLY A 44 -13.71 -6.77 -25.97
CA GLY A 44 -14.53 -6.30 -27.08
C GLY A 44 -15.29 -7.43 -27.81
N ARG A 45 -14.71 -8.63 -27.94
CA ARG A 45 -15.41 -9.80 -28.51
C ARG A 45 -16.66 -10.18 -27.71
N VAL A 46 -16.54 -10.18 -26.39
CA VAL A 46 -17.65 -10.51 -25.48
C VAL A 46 -18.67 -9.37 -25.48
N ALA A 47 -18.21 -8.12 -25.40
CA ALA A 47 -19.07 -6.94 -25.39
C ALA A 47 -19.94 -6.82 -26.64
N ARG A 48 -19.37 -7.12 -27.82
CA ARG A 48 -20.12 -7.13 -29.10
C ARG A 48 -21.37 -8.01 -29.02
N VAL A 49 -21.18 -9.28 -28.64
CA VAL A 49 -22.28 -10.26 -28.54
C VAL A 49 -23.25 -9.87 -27.43
N ALA A 50 -22.74 -9.32 -26.32
CA ALA A 50 -23.59 -8.85 -25.22
C ALA A 50 -24.47 -7.66 -25.61
N ILE A 51 -23.93 -6.71 -26.39
CA ILE A 51 -24.68 -5.57 -26.93
C ILE A 51 -25.77 -6.07 -27.89
N ASP A 52 -25.44 -6.96 -28.82
CA ASP A 52 -26.43 -7.54 -29.75
C ASP A 52 -27.56 -8.27 -29.00
N ALA A 53 -27.20 -9.04 -27.96
CA ALA A 53 -28.17 -9.71 -27.11
C ALA A 53 -29.08 -8.71 -26.37
N ALA A 54 -28.51 -7.63 -25.83
CA ALA A 54 -29.27 -6.60 -25.13
C ALA A 54 -30.23 -5.87 -26.07
N VAL A 55 -29.80 -5.51 -27.28
CA VAL A 55 -30.64 -4.85 -28.29
C VAL A 55 -31.82 -5.72 -28.67
N ASN A 56 -31.61 -7.03 -28.85
CA ASN A 56 -32.67 -7.98 -29.14
C ASN A 56 -33.67 -8.08 -27.98
N ASP A 57 -33.18 -8.17 -26.73
CA ASP A 57 -34.05 -8.24 -25.56
C ASP A 57 -34.83 -6.92 -25.33
N VAL A 58 -34.20 -5.75 -25.50
CA VAL A 58 -34.85 -4.43 -25.41
C VAL A 58 -35.96 -4.28 -26.44
N ASN A 59 -35.66 -4.56 -27.72
CA ASN A 59 -36.65 -4.45 -28.80
C ASN A 59 -37.80 -5.47 -28.68
N SER A 60 -37.62 -6.53 -27.90
CA SER A 60 -38.64 -7.54 -27.62
C SER A 60 -39.49 -7.20 -26.38
N ASP A 61 -39.07 -6.27 -25.53
CA ASP A 61 -39.80 -5.88 -24.33
C ASP A 61 -40.83 -4.79 -24.64
N PRO A 62 -42.15 -5.06 -24.54
CA PRO A 62 -43.17 -4.06 -24.83
C PRO A 62 -43.23 -2.91 -23.82
N ASN A 63 -42.55 -3.04 -22.67
CA ASN A 63 -42.59 -2.04 -21.61
C ASN A 63 -41.58 -0.91 -21.80
N VAL A 64 -40.56 -1.10 -22.65
CA VAL A 64 -39.47 -0.14 -22.89
C VAL A 64 -39.52 0.33 -24.34
N LEU A 65 -39.28 1.63 -24.57
CA LEU A 65 -39.27 2.28 -25.89
C LEU A 65 -40.57 2.21 -26.71
N ARG A 66 -41.62 1.51 -26.26
CA ARG A 66 -43.04 1.53 -26.73
C ARG A 66 -43.22 1.96 -28.19
N GLY A 67 -42.81 1.10 -29.13
CA GLY A 67 -42.99 1.30 -30.57
C GLY A 67 -41.78 1.91 -31.29
N THR A 68 -40.79 2.43 -30.56
CA THR A 68 -39.50 2.86 -31.10
C THR A 68 -38.52 1.69 -31.14
N LYS A 69 -37.94 1.42 -32.31
CA LYS A 69 -36.89 0.40 -32.49
C LYS A 69 -35.52 0.97 -32.14
N LEU A 70 -34.79 0.31 -31.25
CA LEU A 70 -33.38 0.61 -30.95
C LEU A 70 -32.46 -0.05 -31.98
N VAL A 71 -31.59 0.73 -32.61
CA VAL A 71 -30.56 0.25 -33.55
C VAL A 71 -29.19 0.69 -33.05
N VAL A 72 -28.24 -0.25 -33.01
CA VAL A 72 -26.86 0.01 -32.58
C VAL A 72 -25.92 -0.19 -33.76
N HIS A 73 -25.23 0.88 -34.15
CA HIS A 73 -24.18 0.82 -35.15
C HIS A 73 -22.85 0.57 -34.43
N GLN A 74 -22.09 -0.44 -34.84
CA GLN A 74 -20.85 -0.83 -34.17
C GLN A 74 -19.63 -0.53 -35.05
N GLN A 75 -18.60 0.06 -34.46
CA GLN A 75 -17.33 0.38 -35.12
C GLN A 75 -16.13 -0.21 -34.36
N ASP A 76 -15.07 -0.53 -35.10
CA ASP A 76 -13.84 -1.11 -34.55
C ASP A 76 -12.72 -0.05 -34.44
N SER A 77 -12.35 0.25 -33.20
CA SER A 77 -11.26 1.18 -32.87
C SER A 77 -9.88 0.52 -32.77
N TYR A 78 -9.79 -0.81 -32.77
CA TYR A 78 -8.55 -1.56 -32.51
C TYR A 78 -7.83 -1.16 -31.20
N CYS A 79 -8.56 -0.60 -30.22
CA CYS A 79 -8.00 0.01 -29.00
C CYS A 79 -7.01 1.16 -29.29
N ASN A 80 -7.03 1.74 -30.50
CA ASN A 80 -6.16 2.82 -30.92
C ASN A 80 -6.90 4.16 -30.78
N GLY A 81 -6.31 5.11 -30.05
CA GLY A 81 -6.94 6.42 -29.79
C GLY A 81 -7.24 7.21 -31.07
N PHE A 82 -6.34 7.19 -32.05
CA PHE A 82 -6.53 7.90 -33.32
C PHE A 82 -7.66 7.31 -34.16
N ILE A 83 -7.69 5.99 -34.34
CA ILE A 83 -8.81 5.32 -35.03
C ILE A 83 -10.11 5.56 -34.27
N GLY A 84 -10.08 5.53 -32.94
CA GLY A 84 -11.22 5.88 -32.09
C GLY A 84 -11.79 7.28 -32.39
N ILE A 85 -10.96 8.30 -32.64
CA ILE A 85 -11.45 9.63 -33.08
C ILE A 85 -12.18 9.49 -34.40
N VAL A 86 -11.57 8.84 -35.39
CA VAL A 86 -12.14 8.72 -36.74
C VAL A 86 -13.51 8.03 -36.68
N GLU A 87 -13.63 6.93 -35.94
CA GLU A 87 -14.88 6.23 -35.76
C GLU A 87 -15.91 7.06 -34.98
N ALA A 88 -15.48 7.81 -33.96
CA ALA A 88 -16.35 8.73 -33.24
C ALA A 88 -16.86 9.84 -34.17
N LEU A 89 -16.02 10.45 -35.00
CA LEU A 89 -16.44 11.48 -35.96
C LEU A 89 -17.43 10.94 -36.98
N GLN A 90 -17.25 9.72 -37.49
CA GLN A 90 -18.24 9.07 -38.37
C GLN A 90 -19.60 8.93 -37.68
N PHE A 91 -19.61 8.56 -36.40
CA PHE A 91 -20.87 8.51 -35.65
C PHE A 91 -21.53 9.87 -35.48
N MET A 92 -20.76 10.95 -35.49
CA MET A 92 -21.24 12.31 -35.31
C MET A 92 -21.69 12.99 -36.61
N GLU A 93 -21.25 12.46 -37.75
CA GLU A 93 -21.85 12.72 -39.07
C GLU A 93 -23.20 12.01 -39.23
N THR A 94 -23.49 11.04 -38.35
CA THR A 94 -24.78 10.34 -38.31
C THR A 94 -25.60 10.82 -37.12
N ASP A 95 -26.93 10.82 -37.25
CA ASP A 95 -27.85 11.27 -36.20
C ASP A 95 -27.92 10.26 -35.02
N ILE A 96 -26.81 10.09 -34.28
CA ILE A 96 -26.64 9.17 -33.16
C ILE A 96 -26.92 9.86 -31.83
N ALA A 97 -27.83 9.28 -31.03
CA ALA A 97 -28.28 9.90 -29.78
C ALA A 97 -27.34 9.66 -28.59
N ALA A 98 -26.60 8.56 -28.60
CA ALA A 98 -25.65 8.18 -27.54
C ALA A 98 -24.61 7.18 -28.08
N ILE A 99 -23.46 7.09 -27.43
CA ILE A 99 -22.40 6.13 -27.78
C ILE A 99 -22.12 5.21 -26.59
N ILE A 100 -22.03 3.90 -26.85
CA ILE A 100 -21.63 2.88 -25.88
C ILE A 100 -20.18 2.45 -26.17
N GLY A 101 -19.38 2.31 -25.12
CA GLY A 101 -17.93 2.12 -25.24
C GLY A 101 -17.18 3.44 -25.06
N PRO A 102 -15.86 3.46 -25.29
CA PRO A 102 -15.03 2.35 -25.74
C PRO A 102 -14.59 1.48 -24.56
N GLN A 103 -14.00 0.31 -24.81
CA GLN A 103 -13.41 -0.48 -23.71
C GLN A 103 -12.01 -0.06 -23.29
N SER A 104 -11.33 0.76 -24.08
CA SER A 104 -9.99 1.27 -23.77
C SER A 104 -10.08 2.67 -23.17
N SER A 105 -9.49 2.89 -21.99
CA SER A 105 -9.42 4.23 -21.40
C SER A 105 -8.66 5.22 -22.27
N VAL A 106 -7.65 4.76 -23.02
CA VAL A 106 -6.92 5.60 -24.00
C VAL A 106 -7.87 6.10 -25.08
N VAL A 107 -8.74 5.23 -25.61
CA VAL A 107 -9.73 5.65 -26.61
C VAL A 107 -10.76 6.60 -25.96
N ALA A 108 -11.21 6.29 -24.75
CA ALA A 108 -12.19 7.10 -24.02
C ALA A 108 -11.71 8.55 -23.80
N HIS A 109 -10.46 8.74 -23.35
CA HIS A 109 -9.87 10.07 -23.15
C HIS A 109 -9.92 10.93 -24.41
N VAL A 110 -9.72 10.31 -25.56
CA VAL A 110 -9.64 11.05 -26.81
C VAL A 110 -11.04 11.34 -27.37
N ILE A 111 -11.95 10.37 -27.35
CA ILE A 111 -13.29 10.56 -27.92
C ILE A 111 -14.24 11.37 -27.01
N THR A 112 -13.95 11.46 -25.71
CA THR A 112 -14.72 12.32 -24.78
C THR A 112 -14.65 13.79 -25.17
N HIS A 113 -13.53 14.27 -25.71
CA HIS A 113 -13.44 15.63 -26.25
C HIS A 113 -14.43 15.86 -27.40
N VAL A 114 -14.57 14.89 -28.30
CA VAL A 114 -15.53 14.94 -29.42
C VAL A 114 -16.98 14.88 -28.88
N ALA A 115 -17.25 13.96 -27.96
CA ALA A 115 -18.55 13.78 -27.33
C ALA A 115 -19.01 15.05 -26.58
N ASN A 116 -18.09 15.74 -25.90
CA ASN A 116 -18.35 16.98 -25.19
C ASN A 116 -18.74 18.13 -26.13
N GLU A 117 -17.98 18.34 -27.22
CA GLU A 117 -18.27 19.40 -28.18
C GLU A 117 -19.64 19.19 -28.85
N LEU A 118 -19.96 17.94 -29.17
CA LEU A 118 -21.19 17.57 -29.88
C LEU A 118 -22.35 17.22 -28.95
N LYS A 119 -22.13 17.28 -27.64
CA LYS A 119 -23.11 17.03 -26.57
C LYS A 119 -23.77 15.65 -26.65
N VAL A 120 -23.03 14.64 -27.09
CA VAL A 120 -23.52 13.26 -27.17
C VAL A 120 -23.06 12.50 -25.93
N PRO A 121 -23.98 11.91 -25.14
CA PRO A 121 -23.59 11.09 -23.99
C PRO A 121 -22.75 9.88 -24.40
N LEU A 122 -21.64 9.68 -23.71
CA LEU A 122 -20.70 8.58 -23.93
C LEU A 122 -20.66 7.67 -22.71
N LEU A 123 -21.13 6.44 -22.87
CA LEU A 123 -21.24 5.46 -21.79
C LEU A 123 -20.22 4.35 -21.95
N SER A 124 -19.22 4.30 -21.08
CA SER A 124 -18.21 3.24 -21.15
C SER A 124 -18.40 2.16 -20.08
N PHE A 125 -18.51 0.92 -20.56
CA PHE A 125 -18.62 -0.29 -19.74
C PHE A 125 -17.27 -0.89 -19.35
N ALA A 126 -16.15 -0.32 -19.81
CA ALA A 126 -14.81 -0.91 -19.59
C ALA A 126 -13.65 0.10 -19.50
N ALA A 127 -13.87 1.41 -19.70
CA ALA A 127 -12.87 2.44 -19.42
C ALA A 127 -12.87 2.78 -17.92
N THR A 128 -11.99 2.11 -17.18
CA THR A 128 -11.93 2.12 -15.72
C THR A 128 -11.03 3.22 -15.13
N ASP A 129 -10.26 3.92 -15.96
CA ASP A 129 -9.32 4.97 -15.54
C ASP A 129 -10.04 6.05 -14.70
N PRO A 130 -9.61 6.32 -13.45
CA PRO A 130 -10.26 7.26 -12.55
C PRO A 130 -10.38 8.69 -13.09
N THR A 131 -9.44 9.13 -13.93
CA THR A 131 -9.36 10.51 -14.43
C THR A 131 -10.48 10.86 -15.42
N LEU A 132 -11.17 9.86 -16.00
CA LEU A 132 -12.32 10.08 -16.88
C LEU A 132 -13.55 10.63 -16.15
N SER A 133 -13.60 10.57 -14.81
CA SER A 133 -14.64 11.28 -14.00
C SER A 133 -14.29 12.75 -13.72
N SER A 134 -13.38 13.33 -14.50
CA SER A 134 -13.05 14.75 -14.40
C SER A 134 -14.21 15.64 -14.85
N LEU A 135 -14.30 16.84 -14.26
CA LEU A 135 -15.20 17.91 -14.71
C LEU A 135 -14.94 18.34 -16.17
N GLU A 136 -13.78 17.98 -16.72
CA GLU A 136 -13.43 18.16 -18.12
C GLU A 136 -14.28 17.29 -19.07
N TYR A 137 -14.84 16.19 -18.60
CA TYR A 137 -15.58 15.20 -19.40
C TYR A 137 -17.05 15.06 -18.97
N PRO A 138 -17.87 16.14 -19.02
CA PRO A 138 -19.22 16.12 -18.48
C PRO A 138 -20.17 15.14 -19.19
N PHE A 139 -19.91 14.77 -20.46
CA PHE A 139 -20.73 13.80 -21.19
C PHE A 139 -20.29 12.35 -21.02
N PHE A 140 -19.20 12.10 -20.28
CA PHE A 140 -18.75 10.76 -19.97
C PHE A 140 -19.54 10.17 -18.79
N VAL A 141 -20.00 8.93 -18.95
CA VAL A 141 -20.67 8.16 -17.91
C VAL A 141 -20.00 6.80 -17.82
N ARG A 142 -19.54 6.43 -16.63
CA ARG A 142 -18.91 5.13 -16.40
C ARG A 142 -19.96 4.12 -15.97
N THR A 143 -20.21 3.13 -16.82
CA THR A 143 -21.18 2.05 -16.57
C THR A 143 -20.54 0.79 -15.99
N THR A 144 -19.37 0.96 -15.38
CA THR A 144 -18.57 -0.06 -14.71
C THR A 144 -17.88 0.55 -13.49
N GLN A 145 -17.04 -0.23 -12.81
CA GLN A 145 -16.30 0.21 -11.62
C GLN A 145 -15.04 1.00 -12.00
N SER A 146 -14.76 2.08 -11.27
CA SER A 146 -13.49 2.82 -11.42
C SER A 146 -12.33 2.06 -10.79
N ASP A 147 -11.15 2.11 -11.41
CA ASP A 147 -9.92 1.54 -10.84
C ASP A 147 -9.53 2.20 -9.52
N ALA A 148 -10.05 3.37 -9.19
CA ALA A 148 -9.86 3.97 -7.87
C ALA A 148 -10.31 3.02 -6.74
N PHE A 149 -11.40 2.27 -6.98
CA PHE A 149 -11.90 1.26 -6.07
C PHE A 149 -11.13 -0.06 -6.16
N GLN A 150 -10.73 -0.47 -7.37
CA GLN A 150 -9.86 -1.64 -7.54
C GLN A 150 -8.54 -1.47 -6.78
N MET A 151 -7.91 -0.31 -6.89
CA MET A 151 -6.66 0.02 -6.22
C MET A 151 -6.84 0.17 -4.71
N ALA A 152 -8.02 0.62 -4.24
CA ALA A 152 -8.36 0.59 -2.83
C ALA A 152 -8.48 -0.85 -2.30
N ALA A 153 -9.06 -1.76 -3.08
CA ALA A 153 -9.12 -3.19 -2.75
C ALA A 153 -7.73 -3.82 -2.67
N VAL A 154 -6.85 -3.52 -3.64
CA VAL A 154 -5.45 -3.98 -3.64
C VAL A 154 -4.69 -3.42 -2.42
N ALA A 155 -4.86 -2.14 -2.09
CA ALA A 155 -4.23 -1.55 -0.92
C ALA A 155 -4.73 -2.16 0.40
N GLU A 156 -6.02 -2.49 0.50
CA GLU A 156 -6.56 -3.23 1.65
C GLU A 156 -6.02 -4.65 1.73
N LEU A 157 -5.83 -5.36 0.62
CA LEU A 157 -5.16 -6.68 0.61
C LEU A 157 -3.72 -6.56 1.13
N VAL A 158 -2.98 -5.55 0.68
CA VAL A 158 -1.60 -5.29 1.11
C VAL A 158 -1.54 -5.01 2.62
N ASP A 159 -2.46 -4.21 3.15
CA ASP A 159 -2.57 -3.91 4.58
C ASP A 159 -2.98 -5.15 5.40
N TYR A 160 -3.96 -5.93 4.91
CA TYR A 160 -4.46 -7.15 5.55
C TYR A 160 -3.37 -8.20 5.75
N PHE A 161 -2.53 -8.43 4.73
CA PHE A 161 -1.39 -9.34 4.83
C PHE A 161 -0.14 -8.71 5.47
N GLN A 162 -0.25 -7.47 5.97
CA GLN A 162 0.80 -6.71 6.67
C GLN A 162 2.05 -6.42 5.83
N TRP A 163 1.89 -6.34 4.50
CA TRP A 163 2.97 -5.93 3.61
C TRP A 163 3.09 -4.42 3.55
N ARG A 164 4.33 -3.90 3.47
CA ARG A 164 4.62 -2.46 3.51
C ARG A 164 5.13 -1.89 2.19
N GLN A 165 5.70 -2.74 1.34
CA GLN A 165 6.33 -2.33 0.09
C GLN A 165 5.91 -3.25 -1.04
N VAL A 166 5.43 -2.67 -2.14
CA VAL A 166 4.99 -3.42 -3.32
C VAL A 166 5.70 -2.93 -4.57
N ILE A 167 5.86 -3.83 -5.52
CA ILE A 167 6.30 -3.52 -6.88
C ILE A 167 5.06 -3.48 -7.76
N VAL A 168 4.97 -2.49 -8.64
CA VAL A 168 3.86 -2.39 -9.59
C VAL A 168 4.42 -2.50 -10.99
N ILE A 169 3.92 -3.47 -11.77
CA ILE A 169 4.20 -3.61 -13.20
C ILE A 169 2.94 -3.16 -13.94
N PHE A 170 3.10 -2.21 -14.86
CA PHE A 170 1.97 -1.61 -15.57
C PHE A 170 2.30 -1.27 -17.01
N ILE A 171 1.26 -1.14 -17.84
CA ILE A 171 1.38 -0.64 -19.22
C ILE A 171 1.46 0.89 -19.19
N ASP A 172 2.41 1.49 -19.90
CA ASP A 172 2.68 2.93 -19.91
C ASP A 172 1.74 3.70 -20.86
N ASP A 173 0.44 3.59 -20.57
CA ASP A 173 -0.64 4.36 -21.18
C ASP A 173 -1.45 5.09 -20.09
N ASP A 174 -2.53 5.77 -20.48
CA ASP A 174 -3.33 6.55 -19.53
C ASP A 174 -3.99 5.64 -18.47
N TYR A 175 -4.51 4.49 -18.89
CA TYR A 175 -5.06 3.47 -17.99
C TYR A 175 -4.03 3.05 -16.94
N GLY A 176 -2.84 2.62 -17.36
CA GLY A 176 -1.84 2.11 -16.43
C GLY A 176 -1.23 3.20 -15.55
N ARG A 177 -0.85 4.37 -16.10
CA ARG A 177 -0.26 5.46 -15.31
C ARG A 177 -1.22 5.98 -14.24
N ASN A 178 -2.49 6.20 -14.61
CA ASN A 178 -3.50 6.73 -13.69
C ASN A 178 -3.93 5.68 -12.66
N GLY A 179 -3.97 4.39 -13.05
CA GLY A 179 -4.13 3.28 -12.11
C GLY A 179 -3.01 3.21 -11.08
N VAL A 180 -1.74 3.34 -11.50
CA VAL A 180 -0.58 3.37 -10.58
C VAL A 180 -0.58 4.60 -9.68
N ALA A 181 -1.00 5.77 -10.18
CA ALA A 181 -1.17 6.96 -9.36
C ALA A 181 -2.21 6.72 -8.26
N SER A 182 -3.39 6.21 -8.62
CA SER A 182 -4.43 5.87 -7.65
C SER A 182 -3.98 4.82 -6.64
N LEU A 183 -3.22 3.81 -7.06
CA LEU A 183 -2.65 2.81 -6.14
C LEU A 183 -1.65 3.42 -5.16
N SER A 184 -0.81 4.35 -5.63
CA SER A 184 0.14 5.06 -4.79
C SER A 184 -0.57 5.79 -3.65
N ASP A 185 -1.67 6.48 -3.96
CA ASP A 185 -2.46 7.21 -2.96
C ASP A 185 -3.14 6.25 -1.97
N LYS A 186 -3.76 5.17 -2.45
CA LYS A 186 -4.42 4.18 -1.59
C LYS A 186 -3.46 3.40 -0.70
N LEU A 187 -2.24 3.12 -1.16
CA LEU A 187 -1.20 2.53 -0.32
C LEU A 187 -0.71 3.51 0.74
N ALA A 188 -0.56 4.80 0.41
CA ALA A 188 -0.13 5.83 1.34
C ALA A 188 -1.12 6.00 2.50
N GLU A 189 -2.44 5.96 2.22
CA GLU A 189 -3.50 5.94 3.25
C GLU A 189 -3.32 4.80 4.27
N LYS A 190 -2.68 3.69 3.88
CA LYS A 190 -2.39 2.51 4.70
C LYS A 190 -0.97 2.45 5.25
N ARG A 191 -0.17 3.51 5.08
CA ARG A 191 1.26 3.55 5.45
C ARG A 191 2.08 2.46 4.76
N SER A 192 1.73 2.17 3.52
CA SER A 192 2.48 1.31 2.60
C SER A 192 2.92 2.15 1.39
N LYS A 193 3.89 1.66 0.62
CA LYS A 193 4.42 2.40 -0.54
C LYS A 193 4.78 1.49 -1.70
N ILE A 194 4.82 2.08 -2.89
CA ILE A 194 5.38 1.44 -4.08
C ILE A 194 6.91 1.58 -4.00
N SER A 195 7.63 0.45 -3.95
CA SER A 195 9.10 0.44 -3.93
C SER A 195 9.70 0.55 -5.34
N TYR A 196 8.98 0.07 -6.36
CA TYR A 196 9.41 0.14 -7.75
C TYR A 196 8.21 0.19 -8.70
N LYS A 197 8.30 1.03 -9.73
CA LYS A 197 7.31 1.20 -10.80
C LYS A 197 7.92 0.68 -12.10
N GLY A 198 7.49 -0.49 -12.53
CA GLY A 198 7.90 -1.14 -13.77
C GLY A 198 6.96 -0.83 -14.92
N ALA A 199 7.32 0.16 -15.73
CA ALA A 199 6.57 0.53 -16.93
C ALA A 199 6.92 -0.39 -18.11
N LEU A 200 5.90 -0.88 -18.82
CA LEU A 200 6.00 -1.60 -20.10
C LEU A 200 5.34 -0.77 -21.20
N PRO A 201 5.89 -0.73 -22.43
CA PRO A 201 5.18 -0.11 -23.55
C PRO A 201 3.83 -0.82 -23.83
N PRO A 202 2.86 -0.17 -24.50
CA PRO A 202 1.53 -0.74 -24.81
C PRO A 202 1.56 -2.12 -25.48
N GLU A 203 2.50 -2.34 -26.39
CA GLU A 203 2.73 -3.62 -27.05
C GLU A 203 4.15 -4.11 -26.73
N PRO A 204 4.38 -4.66 -25.52
CA PRO A 204 5.71 -5.03 -25.10
C PRO A 204 6.17 -6.28 -25.83
N ASP A 205 7.41 -6.24 -26.30
CA ASP A 205 8.06 -7.42 -26.86
C ASP A 205 8.61 -8.35 -25.76
N ARG A 206 9.20 -9.48 -26.17
CA ARG A 206 9.74 -10.44 -25.22
C ARG A 206 10.93 -9.89 -24.43
N SER A 207 11.76 -9.05 -25.06
CA SER A 207 12.93 -8.40 -24.45
C SER A 207 12.49 -7.39 -23.38
N ASP A 208 11.53 -6.53 -23.70
CA ASP A 208 11.00 -5.51 -22.79
C ASP A 208 10.53 -6.14 -21.47
N ILE A 209 9.75 -7.23 -21.58
CA ILE A 209 9.23 -7.97 -20.43
C ILE A 209 10.38 -8.64 -19.66
N SER A 210 11.30 -9.30 -20.36
CA SER A 210 12.43 -10.00 -19.74
C SER A 210 13.32 -9.02 -18.96
N ASP A 211 13.73 -7.92 -19.59
CA ASP A 211 14.61 -6.91 -18.99
C ASP A 211 13.95 -6.21 -17.80
N LEU A 212 12.63 -5.99 -17.86
CA LEU A 212 11.89 -5.49 -16.72
C LEU A 212 11.86 -6.51 -15.58
N LEU A 213 11.52 -7.77 -15.86
CA LEU A 213 11.40 -8.79 -14.82
C LEU A 213 12.74 -9.15 -14.17
N VAL A 214 13.85 -9.12 -14.92
CA VAL A 214 15.21 -9.27 -14.36
C VAL A 214 15.49 -8.15 -13.34
N ARG A 215 15.12 -6.90 -13.65
CA ARG A 215 15.25 -5.78 -12.70
C ARG A 215 14.36 -5.98 -11.48
N VAL A 216 13.12 -6.42 -11.66
CA VAL A 216 12.17 -6.71 -10.57
C VAL A 216 12.70 -7.82 -9.66
N ALA A 217 13.31 -8.87 -10.21
CA ALA A 217 13.88 -9.98 -9.44
C ALA A 217 15.04 -9.53 -8.51
N LEU A 218 15.76 -8.47 -8.88
CA LEU A 218 16.85 -7.90 -8.07
C LEU A 218 16.37 -7.01 -6.92
N MET A 219 15.09 -6.62 -6.90
CA MET A 219 14.52 -5.79 -5.83
C MET A 219 14.33 -6.59 -4.53
N GLU A 220 14.11 -5.92 -3.40
CA GLU A 220 13.85 -6.59 -2.11
C GLU A 220 12.42 -7.10 -1.98
N SER A 221 11.45 -6.30 -2.42
CA SER A 221 10.03 -6.68 -2.35
C SER A 221 9.73 -7.83 -3.30
N ARG A 222 8.82 -8.71 -2.87
CA ARG A 222 8.31 -9.87 -3.60
C ARG A 222 6.79 -9.80 -3.82
N ILE A 223 6.18 -8.67 -3.43
CA ILE A 223 4.76 -8.40 -3.69
C ILE A 223 4.66 -7.63 -5.00
N ILE A 224 4.12 -8.27 -6.03
CA ILE A 224 4.04 -7.73 -7.39
C ILE A 224 2.58 -7.53 -7.76
N VAL A 225 2.19 -6.28 -7.98
CA VAL A 225 0.89 -5.92 -8.55
C VAL A 225 1.05 -5.80 -10.06
N LEU A 226 0.28 -6.57 -10.83
CA LEU A 226 0.29 -6.58 -12.28
C LEU A 226 -0.98 -5.90 -12.82
N HIS A 227 -0.82 -4.65 -13.25
CA HIS A 227 -1.87 -3.82 -13.81
C HIS A 227 -1.70 -3.68 -15.33
N ALA A 228 -2.35 -4.57 -16.08
CA ALA A 228 -2.15 -4.71 -17.52
C ALA A 228 -3.46 -5.05 -18.23
N ASN A 229 -3.37 -5.21 -19.55
CA ASN A 229 -4.45 -5.75 -20.38
C ASN A 229 -4.32 -7.28 -20.48
N PRO A 230 -5.40 -8.03 -20.81
CA PRO A 230 -5.35 -9.48 -20.94
C PRO A 230 -4.22 -10.00 -21.85
N ASP A 231 -3.98 -9.33 -22.96
CA ASP A 231 -3.01 -9.78 -23.98
C ASP A 231 -1.55 -9.61 -23.52
N SER A 232 -1.24 -8.53 -22.79
CA SER A 232 0.10 -8.25 -22.26
C SER A 232 0.33 -8.96 -20.91
N GLY A 233 -0.69 -9.05 -20.05
CA GLY A 233 -0.62 -9.66 -18.73
C GLY A 233 -0.24 -11.14 -18.78
N ILE A 234 -0.81 -11.91 -19.72
CA ILE A 234 -0.42 -13.33 -19.92
C ILE A 234 1.05 -13.44 -20.32
N LYS A 235 1.54 -12.59 -21.22
CA LYS A 235 2.95 -12.61 -21.66
C LYS A 235 3.89 -12.36 -20.49
N VAL A 236 3.53 -11.42 -19.60
CA VAL A 236 4.28 -11.14 -18.37
C VAL A 236 4.29 -12.35 -17.44
N LEU A 237 3.14 -12.97 -17.16
CA LEU A 237 3.08 -14.15 -16.28
C LEU A 237 3.84 -15.35 -16.86
N LYS A 238 3.78 -15.58 -18.18
CA LYS A 238 4.57 -16.62 -18.86
C LYS A 238 6.08 -16.39 -18.70
N MET A 239 6.54 -15.16 -18.87
CA MET A 239 7.95 -14.82 -18.67
C MET A 239 8.35 -14.91 -17.19
N ALA A 240 7.50 -14.46 -16.27
CA ALA A 240 7.73 -14.57 -14.84
C ALA A 240 7.88 -16.04 -14.41
N HIS A 241 7.02 -16.92 -14.94
CA HIS A 241 7.12 -18.36 -14.73
C HIS A 241 8.46 -18.92 -15.25
N TYR A 242 8.83 -18.55 -16.48
CA TYR A 242 10.11 -18.95 -17.09
C TYR A 242 11.34 -18.49 -16.26
N LEU A 243 11.28 -17.30 -15.67
CA LEU A 243 12.33 -16.74 -14.81
C LEU A 243 12.27 -17.25 -13.36
N GLY A 244 11.37 -18.19 -13.03
CA GLY A 244 11.23 -18.74 -11.69
C GLY A 244 10.66 -17.75 -10.67
N MET A 245 9.91 -16.74 -11.11
CA MET A 245 9.28 -15.72 -10.27
C MET A 245 7.87 -16.10 -9.81
N THR A 246 7.42 -17.32 -10.09
CA THR A 246 6.12 -17.88 -9.64
C THR A 246 6.33 -19.05 -8.66
N ILE A 247 7.37 -18.97 -7.84
CA ILE A 247 7.73 -19.96 -6.81
C ILE A 247 7.45 -19.43 -5.41
N THR A 248 7.65 -20.28 -4.40
CA THR A 248 7.50 -19.91 -2.99
C THR A 248 8.24 -18.62 -2.64
N GLY A 249 7.52 -17.68 -2.00
CA GLY A 249 8.05 -16.39 -1.56
C GLY A 249 7.63 -15.21 -2.45
N TYR A 250 7.23 -15.45 -3.70
CA TYR A 250 6.62 -14.44 -4.56
C TYR A 250 5.11 -14.35 -4.33
N VAL A 251 4.58 -13.13 -4.45
CA VAL A 251 3.15 -12.86 -4.46
C VAL A 251 2.83 -12.05 -5.71
N TRP A 252 1.82 -12.52 -6.45
CA TRP A 252 1.31 -11.84 -7.63
C TRP A 252 -0.14 -11.47 -7.40
N ILE A 253 -0.45 -10.18 -7.54
CA ILE A 253 -1.80 -9.64 -7.51
C ILE A 253 -2.08 -9.09 -8.92
N ALA A 254 -2.83 -9.84 -9.71
CA ALA A 254 -3.36 -9.37 -10.97
C ALA A 254 -4.62 -8.54 -10.71
N THR A 255 -4.73 -7.41 -11.42
CA THR A 255 -5.98 -6.66 -11.49
C THR A 255 -7.02 -7.42 -12.32
N ASP A 256 -8.20 -6.83 -12.52
CA ASP A 256 -9.37 -7.59 -13.00
C ASP A 256 -9.27 -8.15 -14.42
N TRP A 257 -8.29 -7.71 -15.22
CA TRP A 257 -8.00 -8.27 -16.52
C TRP A 257 -7.84 -9.80 -16.48
N LEU A 258 -7.22 -10.36 -15.43
CA LEU A 258 -6.98 -11.81 -15.36
C LEU A 258 -8.30 -12.55 -15.14
N SER A 259 -9.20 -12.02 -14.33
CA SER A 259 -10.53 -12.60 -14.16
C SER A 259 -11.35 -12.54 -15.46
N SER A 260 -11.26 -11.42 -16.21
CA SER A 260 -11.96 -11.29 -17.50
C SER A 260 -11.48 -12.33 -18.51
N LEU A 261 -10.18 -12.64 -18.51
CA LEU A 261 -9.60 -13.67 -19.38
C LEU A 261 -10.09 -15.05 -18.99
N LEU A 262 -10.01 -15.38 -17.70
CA LEU A 262 -10.41 -16.68 -17.15
C LEU A 262 -11.90 -16.95 -17.39
N ASP A 263 -12.74 -15.97 -17.11
CA ASP A 263 -14.18 -16.10 -17.31
C ASP A 263 -14.51 -16.25 -18.80
N SER A 264 -13.75 -15.61 -19.70
CA SER A 264 -13.98 -15.68 -21.15
C SER A 264 -13.51 -17.00 -21.77
N HIS A 265 -12.39 -17.57 -21.31
CA HIS A 265 -11.73 -18.70 -21.99
C HIS A 265 -11.65 -19.97 -21.13
N SER A 266 -12.55 -20.15 -20.15
CA SER A 266 -12.55 -21.33 -19.27
C SER A 266 -13.12 -22.60 -19.95
N PRO A 267 -12.40 -23.75 -19.93
CA PRO A 267 -11.07 -23.94 -19.34
C PRO A 267 -9.93 -23.44 -20.24
N LEU A 268 -8.97 -22.74 -19.64
CA LEU A 268 -7.72 -22.38 -20.32
C LEU A 268 -6.84 -23.62 -20.48
N ASP A 269 -5.90 -23.53 -21.42
CA ASP A 269 -4.88 -24.55 -21.62
C ASP A 269 -4.05 -24.77 -20.34
N SER A 270 -3.68 -26.02 -20.05
CA SER A 270 -2.99 -26.38 -18.82
C SER A 270 -1.63 -25.70 -18.71
N GLU A 271 -0.91 -25.55 -19.84
CA GLU A 271 0.38 -24.85 -19.87
C GLU A 271 0.23 -23.39 -19.44
N ILE A 272 -0.86 -22.72 -19.83
CA ILE A 272 -1.14 -21.34 -19.44
C ILE A 272 -1.52 -21.27 -17.96
N MET A 273 -2.37 -22.19 -17.50
CA MET A 273 -2.78 -22.26 -16.09
C MET A 273 -1.62 -22.50 -15.13
N ASP A 274 -0.61 -23.27 -15.52
CA ASP A 274 0.57 -23.53 -14.69
C ASP A 274 1.39 -22.25 -14.41
N THR A 275 1.35 -21.27 -15.32
CA THR A 275 2.07 -20.00 -15.16
C THR A 275 1.47 -19.04 -14.13
N MET A 276 0.25 -19.32 -13.65
CA MET A 276 -0.50 -18.41 -12.78
C MET A 276 -0.97 -19.07 -11.48
N GLN A 277 -0.38 -20.19 -11.10
CA GLN A 277 -0.70 -20.87 -9.83
C GLN A 277 -0.36 -19.98 -8.63
N GLY A 278 -1.36 -19.78 -7.76
CA GLY A 278 -1.27 -18.95 -6.56
C GLY A 278 -1.33 -17.45 -6.80
N VAL A 279 -1.66 -17.00 -8.02
CA VAL A 279 -1.93 -15.59 -8.32
C VAL A 279 -3.26 -15.20 -7.70
N ILE A 280 -3.30 -14.04 -7.03
CA ILE A 280 -4.55 -13.40 -6.62
C ILE A 280 -5.05 -12.54 -7.78
N SER A 281 -6.34 -12.62 -8.07
CA SER A 281 -7.01 -11.81 -9.07
C SER A 281 -8.24 -11.15 -8.48
N LEU A 282 -8.56 -9.94 -8.91
CA LEU A 282 -9.82 -9.28 -8.58
C LEU A 282 -10.82 -9.55 -9.70
N ARG A 283 -12.11 -9.66 -9.39
CA ARG A 283 -13.19 -9.70 -10.38
C ARG A 283 -14.24 -8.71 -9.97
N GLN A 284 -14.70 -7.86 -10.90
CA GLN A 284 -15.79 -6.94 -10.61
C GLN A 284 -17.02 -7.73 -10.12
N HIS A 285 -17.50 -7.41 -8.92
CA HIS A 285 -18.60 -8.14 -8.31
C HIS A 285 -19.88 -7.88 -9.11
N THR A 286 -20.65 -8.93 -9.36
CA THR A 286 -21.96 -8.85 -10.03
C THR A 286 -22.93 -9.80 -9.34
N ALA A 287 -24.07 -9.26 -8.90
CA ALA A 287 -25.05 -10.00 -8.13
C ALA A 287 -25.60 -11.22 -8.90
N ASP A 288 -26.05 -12.24 -8.16
CA ASP A 288 -26.64 -13.44 -8.76
C ASP A 288 -28.14 -13.24 -9.10
N THR A 289 -28.42 -12.42 -10.10
CA THR A 289 -29.79 -12.06 -10.48
C THR A 289 -30.46 -13.12 -11.37
N LYS A 290 -31.80 -13.16 -11.36
CA LYS A 290 -32.58 -14.02 -12.29
C LYS A 290 -32.30 -13.65 -13.75
N ARG A 291 -32.14 -12.35 -14.05
CA ARG A 291 -31.81 -11.84 -15.38
C ARG A 291 -30.44 -12.36 -15.84
N LYS A 292 -29.42 -12.32 -14.98
CA LYS A 292 -28.09 -12.90 -15.23
C LYS A 292 -28.17 -14.38 -15.59
N LYS A 293 -28.90 -15.18 -14.79
CA LYS A 293 -29.10 -16.62 -15.07
C LYS A 293 -29.79 -16.86 -16.42
N SER A 294 -30.78 -16.04 -16.76
CA SER A 294 -31.47 -16.11 -18.05
C SER A 294 -30.57 -15.71 -19.22
N LEU A 295 -29.71 -14.71 -19.06
CA LEU A 295 -28.76 -14.31 -20.10
C LEU A 295 -27.72 -15.42 -20.33
N LEU A 296 -27.15 -15.96 -19.24
CA LEU A 296 -26.18 -17.05 -19.28
C LEU A 296 -26.75 -18.32 -19.95
N SER A 297 -28.02 -18.65 -19.73
CA SER A 297 -28.65 -19.83 -20.36
C SER A 297 -28.90 -19.65 -21.86
N LYS A 298 -29.07 -18.41 -22.32
CA LYS A 298 -29.21 -18.07 -23.75
C LYS A 298 -27.87 -17.85 -24.45
N TRP A 299 -26.77 -17.65 -23.72
CA TRP A 299 -25.46 -17.28 -24.28
C TRP A 299 -24.97 -18.18 -25.42
N SER A 300 -25.22 -19.49 -25.32
CA SER A 300 -24.84 -20.45 -26.37
C SER A 300 -25.55 -20.21 -27.72
N LYS A 301 -26.74 -19.60 -27.71
CA LYS A 301 -27.53 -19.30 -28.91
C LYS A 301 -27.06 -18.05 -29.65
N PHE A 302 -26.36 -17.15 -28.97
CA PHE A 302 -25.84 -15.91 -29.54
C PHE A 302 -24.45 -16.07 -30.19
N LYS A 303 -23.94 -17.31 -30.27
CA LYS A 303 -22.71 -17.62 -31.01
C LYS A 303 -23.01 -17.68 -32.52
N THR A 304 -22.89 -16.54 -33.20
CA THR A 304 -22.94 -16.45 -34.67
C THR A 304 -21.54 -16.29 -35.24
N ASP A 305 -20.86 -17.42 -35.53
CA ASP A 305 -19.95 -17.66 -36.67
C ASP A 305 -19.03 -18.88 -36.44
N ASP A 306 -18.73 -19.60 -37.53
CA ASP A 306 -17.95 -20.86 -37.61
C ASP A 306 -16.48 -20.78 -37.13
N ASN A 307 -16.01 -19.62 -36.67
CA ASN A 307 -14.67 -19.42 -36.06
C ASN A 307 -14.73 -18.97 -34.58
N ALA A 308 -15.91 -18.95 -33.96
CA ALA A 308 -16.09 -18.58 -32.56
C ALA A 308 -15.63 -19.72 -31.61
N ILE A 309 -14.31 -19.81 -31.41
CA ILE A 309 -13.68 -20.52 -30.30
C ILE A 309 -14.46 -20.20 -29.02
N ASN A 310 -14.78 -21.22 -28.22
CA ASN A 310 -15.65 -21.21 -27.03
C ASN A 310 -15.44 -20.03 -26.04
N PHE A 311 -15.87 -18.81 -26.38
CA PHE A 311 -15.81 -17.67 -25.48
C PHE A 311 -17.09 -17.54 -24.65
N ARG A 312 -16.91 -17.33 -23.36
CA ARG A 312 -17.95 -17.22 -22.34
C ARG A 312 -18.12 -15.76 -21.92
N LEU A 313 -19.23 -15.46 -21.25
CA LEU A 313 -19.54 -14.13 -20.74
C LEU A 313 -18.67 -13.80 -19.53
N ASN A 314 -18.01 -12.64 -19.56
CA ASN A 314 -17.22 -12.07 -18.47
C ASN A 314 -17.96 -10.86 -17.82
N SER A 315 -17.38 -10.28 -16.77
CA SER A 315 -17.97 -9.12 -16.08
C SER A 315 -18.20 -7.91 -16.99
N TYR A 316 -17.23 -7.57 -17.84
CA TYR A 316 -17.35 -6.45 -18.79
C TYR A 316 -18.49 -6.65 -19.79
N GLY A 317 -18.73 -7.89 -20.24
CA GLY A 317 -19.88 -8.21 -21.08
C GLY A 317 -21.22 -8.04 -20.37
N LEU A 318 -21.29 -8.33 -19.07
CA LEU A 318 -22.49 -8.06 -18.26
C LEU A 318 -22.75 -6.54 -18.15
N TYR A 319 -21.70 -5.74 -17.92
CA TYR A 319 -21.82 -4.28 -17.90
C TYR A 319 -22.17 -3.69 -19.28
N ALA A 320 -21.64 -4.25 -20.37
CA ALA A 320 -22.01 -3.86 -21.73
C ALA A 320 -23.50 -4.11 -22.00
N TYR A 321 -24.02 -5.27 -21.56
CA TYR A 321 -25.44 -5.59 -21.66
C TYR A 321 -26.30 -4.59 -20.88
N ASP A 322 -25.95 -4.31 -19.62
CA ASP A 322 -26.70 -3.34 -18.79
C ASP A 322 -26.56 -1.90 -19.29
N SER A 323 -25.46 -1.54 -19.95
CA SER A 323 -25.28 -0.20 -20.55
C SER A 323 -26.31 0.07 -21.66
N VAL A 324 -26.62 -0.94 -22.48
CA VAL A 324 -27.67 -0.84 -23.51
C VAL A 324 -29.04 -0.65 -22.86
N TRP A 325 -29.33 -1.42 -21.80
CA TRP A 325 -30.58 -1.27 -21.05
C TRP A 325 -30.70 0.10 -20.39
N MET A 326 -29.60 0.65 -19.85
CA MET A 326 -29.60 1.99 -19.29
C MET A 326 -29.94 3.04 -20.35
N VAL A 327 -29.31 2.98 -21.52
CA VAL A 327 -29.61 3.90 -22.63
C VAL A 327 -31.07 3.75 -23.07
N ALA A 328 -31.59 2.53 -23.16
CA ALA A 328 -32.97 2.27 -23.53
C ALA A 328 -33.96 2.88 -22.53
N HIS A 329 -33.75 2.69 -21.23
CA HIS A 329 -34.58 3.30 -20.18
C HIS A 329 -34.48 4.82 -20.17
N ALA A 330 -33.27 5.37 -20.34
CA ALA A 330 -33.06 6.81 -20.41
C ALA A 330 -33.74 7.44 -21.62
N LEU A 331 -33.67 6.78 -22.79
CA LEU A 331 -34.36 7.20 -24.01
C LEU A 331 -35.88 7.11 -23.86
N ASP A 332 -36.40 6.05 -23.22
CA ASP A 332 -37.83 5.90 -22.96
C ASP A 332 -38.37 7.07 -22.11
N ALA A 333 -37.65 7.39 -21.02
CA ALA A 333 -37.96 8.53 -20.16
C ALA A 333 -37.74 9.89 -20.85
N PHE A 334 -36.76 9.98 -21.76
CA PHE A 334 -36.53 11.17 -22.58
C PHE A 334 -37.69 11.43 -23.52
N PHE A 335 -38.23 10.41 -24.17
CA PHE A 335 -39.37 10.55 -25.08
C PHE A 335 -40.70 10.82 -24.35
N ASP A 336 -40.88 10.22 -23.16
CA ASP A 336 -42.06 10.49 -22.32
C ASP A 336 -42.15 11.96 -21.87
N ASP A 337 -41.01 12.62 -21.68
CA ASP A 337 -40.93 14.05 -21.36
C ASP A 337 -41.05 14.98 -22.59
N GLY A 338 -41.33 14.44 -23.78
CA GLY A 338 -41.38 15.22 -25.02
C GLY A 338 -39.99 15.59 -25.57
N GLY A 339 -38.96 14.82 -25.21
CA GLY A 339 -37.65 14.87 -25.85
C GLY A 339 -37.79 14.53 -27.35
N ALA A 340 -37.18 15.35 -28.20
CA ALA A 340 -37.10 15.13 -29.64
C ALA A 340 -35.62 15.01 -30.01
N ILE A 341 -35.28 14.04 -30.84
CA ILE A 341 -33.92 13.88 -31.35
C ILE A 341 -33.75 14.88 -32.48
N GLU A 342 -33.07 15.98 -32.17
CA GLU A 342 -32.81 17.08 -33.10
C GLU A 342 -31.33 17.45 -33.02
N PHE A 343 -30.71 17.53 -34.20
CA PHE A 343 -29.32 17.89 -34.39
C PHE A 343 -29.22 19.24 -35.09
N TYR A 344 -28.20 20.01 -34.73
CA TYR A 344 -27.99 21.37 -35.24
C TYR A 344 -26.55 21.55 -35.66
N ASN A 345 -26.33 22.23 -36.78
CA ASN A 345 -24.97 22.54 -37.23
C ASN A 345 -24.35 23.60 -36.32
N ASP A 346 -23.08 23.41 -35.94
CA ASP A 346 -22.34 24.42 -35.20
C ASP A 346 -21.51 25.28 -36.15
N SER A 347 -21.81 26.57 -36.19
CA SER A 347 -21.06 27.54 -37.02
C SER A 347 -19.57 27.64 -36.69
N ARG A 348 -19.13 27.12 -35.54
CA ARG A 348 -17.72 27.07 -35.13
C ARG A 348 -16.96 25.91 -35.80
N LEU A 349 -17.66 24.89 -36.29
CA LEU A 349 -17.09 23.73 -36.95
C LEU A 349 -17.04 23.99 -38.46
N GLN A 350 -16.05 24.78 -38.88
CA GLN A 350 -15.76 25.05 -40.28
C GLN A 350 -14.36 24.57 -40.62
N ASP A 351 -14.21 24.02 -41.82
CA ASP A 351 -12.90 23.70 -42.36
C ASP A 351 -12.11 25.00 -42.54
N ALA A 352 -10.80 24.95 -42.28
CA ALA A 352 -9.91 26.04 -42.70
C ALA A 352 -9.96 26.18 -44.23
N ASP A 353 -9.68 27.37 -44.78
CA ASP A 353 -9.73 27.62 -46.22
C ASP A 353 -8.99 26.53 -47.03
N GLY A 354 -9.74 25.75 -47.82
CA GLY A 354 -9.21 24.63 -48.62
C GLY A 354 -9.12 23.27 -47.90
N GLY A 355 -9.72 23.13 -46.71
CA GLY A 355 -9.82 21.89 -45.96
C GLY A 355 -10.76 20.87 -46.62
N THR A 356 -10.52 19.59 -46.33
CA THR A 356 -11.27 18.44 -46.87
C THR A 356 -11.82 17.54 -45.76
N LEU A 357 -11.89 18.04 -44.53
CA LEU A 357 -12.29 17.26 -43.35
C LEU A 357 -13.81 17.27 -43.14
N ASN A 358 -14.55 18.08 -43.92
CA ASN A 358 -16.02 18.16 -43.88
C ASN A 358 -16.55 18.41 -42.45
N LEU A 359 -15.89 19.24 -41.64
CA LEU A 359 -16.31 19.52 -40.27
C LEU A 359 -17.73 20.11 -40.18
N GLU A 360 -18.21 20.72 -41.26
CA GLU A 360 -19.57 21.25 -41.40
C GLU A 360 -20.67 20.17 -41.37
N ALA A 361 -20.31 18.90 -41.62
CA ALA A 361 -21.22 17.75 -41.54
C ALA A 361 -21.46 17.30 -40.09
N LEU A 362 -20.60 17.71 -39.15
CA LEU A 362 -20.74 17.36 -37.74
C LEU A 362 -21.89 18.16 -37.12
N SER A 363 -22.75 17.45 -36.41
CA SER A 363 -23.96 18.04 -35.84
C SER A 363 -23.98 17.90 -34.31
N VAL A 364 -24.40 18.98 -33.64
CA VAL A 364 -24.51 19.03 -32.18
C VAL A 364 -25.88 18.53 -31.78
N PHE A 365 -25.92 17.58 -30.85
CA PHE A 365 -27.17 17.08 -30.31
C PHE A 365 -27.80 18.09 -29.34
N GLY A 366 -28.82 18.83 -29.77
CA GLY A 366 -29.26 19.99 -28.99
C GLY A 366 -29.95 19.65 -27.68
N LYS A 367 -30.62 18.49 -27.58
CA LYS A 367 -31.17 17.98 -26.31
C LYS A 367 -30.23 16.97 -25.61
N GLY A 368 -28.95 16.94 -25.96
CA GLY A 368 -27.96 16.04 -25.37
C GLY A 368 -27.81 16.15 -23.86
N ASN A 369 -27.81 17.37 -23.31
CA ASN A 369 -27.80 17.59 -21.85
C ASN A 369 -29.02 16.98 -21.14
N LEU A 370 -30.18 17.00 -21.79
CA LEU A 370 -31.40 16.41 -21.23
C LEU A 370 -31.28 14.88 -21.21
N LEU A 371 -30.80 14.28 -22.30
CA LEU A 371 -30.57 12.83 -22.35
C LEU A 371 -29.52 12.39 -21.32
N LEU A 372 -28.41 13.14 -21.18
CA LEU A 372 -27.40 12.88 -20.18
C LEU A 372 -27.98 12.87 -18.76
N ARG A 373 -28.81 13.87 -18.40
CA ARG A 373 -29.50 13.89 -17.10
C ARG A 373 -30.42 12.70 -16.92
N LYS A 374 -31.12 12.27 -17.98
CA LYS A 374 -31.96 11.07 -17.94
C LYS A 374 -31.12 9.82 -17.68
N ILE A 375 -29.99 9.67 -18.36
CA ILE A 375 -29.02 8.58 -18.11
C ILE A 375 -28.57 8.58 -16.65
N GLN A 376 -28.12 9.73 -16.13
CA GLN A 376 -27.66 9.86 -14.74
C GLN A 376 -28.76 9.56 -13.71
N SER A 377 -30.02 9.85 -14.02
CA SER A 377 -31.18 9.57 -13.14
C SER A 377 -31.78 8.17 -13.30
N THR A 378 -31.25 7.35 -14.23
CA THR A 378 -31.83 6.04 -14.53
C THR A 378 -31.48 5.05 -13.43
N VAL A 379 -32.51 4.40 -12.87
CA VAL A 379 -32.38 3.36 -11.86
C VAL A 379 -33.17 2.13 -12.30
N PHE A 380 -32.50 0.97 -12.36
CA PHE A 380 -33.13 -0.30 -12.74
C PHE A 380 -32.36 -1.51 -12.20
N ASP A 381 -33.03 -2.67 -12.15
CA ASP A 381 -32.38 -3.94 -11.81
C ASP A 381 -31.82 -4.62 -13.06
N GLY A 382 -30.50 -4.56 -13.23
CA GLY A 382 -29.77 -5.14 -14.36
C GLY A 382 -29.38 -6.62 -14.18
N VAL A 383 -28.57 -7.13 -15.10
CA VAL A 383 -27.89 -8.43 -14.94
C VAL A 383 -26.76 -8.37 -13.93
N THR A 384 -26.14 -7.21 -13.73
CA THR A 384 -25.06 -6.99 -12.77
C THR A 384 -25.54 -6.74 -11.34
N GLY A 385 -26.83 -6.42 -11.15
CA GLY A 385 -27.44 -6.06 -9.87
C GLY A 385 -28.26 -4.78 -9.97
N PRO A 386 -28.58 -4.13 -8.85
CA PRO A 386 -29.16 -2.78 -8.85
C PRO A 386 -28.19 -1.81 -9.54
N PHE A 387 -28.67 -1.13 -10.58
CA PHE A 387 -27.88 -0.21 -11.39
C PHE A 387 -28.32 1.23 -11.09
N GLU A 388 -27.42 2.00 -10.47
CA GLU A 388 -27.63 3.39 -10.08
C GLU A 388 -26.28 4.12 -10.14
N LEU A 389 -26.31 5.37 -10.60
CA LEU A 389 -25.13 6.23 -10.75
C LEU A 389 -25.09 7.29 -9.64
N ASP A 390 -23.90 7.63 -9.18
CA ASP A 390 -23.66 8.77 -8.30
C ASP A 390 -23.59 10.11 -9.09
N SER A 391 -23.35 11.20 -8.37
CA SER A 391 -23.23 12.54 -8.97
C SER A 391 -22.06 12.69 -9.93
N ASP A 392 -21.04 11.84 -9.82
CA ASP A 392 -19.82 11.87 -10.62
C ASP A 392 -19.90 10.90 -11.81
N GLY A 393 -21.08 10.31 -12.05
CA GLY A 393 -21.35 9.40 -13.15
C GLY A 393 -20.72 8.01 -12.97
N ASN A 394 -20.50 7.57 -11.72
CA ASN A 394 -20.00 6.25 -11.36
C ASN A 394 -21.08 5.34 -10.79
N LEU A 395 -20.92 4.03 -10.95
CA LEU A 395 -21.76 3.06 -10.28
C LEU A 395 -21.63 3.15 -8.75
N ILE A 396 -22.76 3.19 -8.05
CA ILE A 396 -22.78 3.11 -6.59
C ILE A 396 -22.38 1.71 -6.11
N HIS A 397 -21.99 1.61 -4.84
CA HIS A 397 -21.63 0.35 -4.18
C HIS A 397 -20.56 -0.50 -4.90
N PRO A 398 -19.38 0.09 -5.21
CA PRO A 398 -18.29 -0.63 -5.85
C PRO A 398 -17.81 -1.81 -5.01
N ALA A 399 -17.73 -2.98 -5.63
CA ALA A 399 -17.32 -4.23 -5.00
C ALA A 399 -16.56 -5.16 -5.97
N TYR A 400 -15.69 -5.98 -5.40
CA TYR A 400 -14.87 -6.96 -6.12
C TYR A 400 -14.91 -8.32 -5.42
N ASP A 401 -15.00 -9.40 -6.19
CA ASP A 401 -14.66 -10.74 -5.73
C ASP A 401 -13.14 -10.89 -5.73
N ILE A 402 -12.60 -11.47 -4.66
CA ILE A 402 -11.18 -11.78 -4.57
C ILE A 402 -11.02 -13.26 -4.90
N LEU A 403 -10.25 -13.54 -5.95
CA LEU A 403 -10.04 -14.86 -6.50
C LEU A 403 -8.59 -15.29 -6.26
N ASN A 404 -8.39 -16.57 -5.95
CA ASN A 404 -7.10 -17.22 -5.93
C ASN A 404 -7.06 -18.28 -7.04
N ILE A 405 -6.04 -18.24 -7.90
CA ILE A 405 -5.91 -19.16 -9.04
C ILE A 405 -5.21 -20.44 -8.60
N VAL A 406 -5.92 -21.58 -8.70
CA VAL A 406 -5.43 -22.87 -8.21
C VAL A 406 -5.92 -24.00 -9.12
N GLY A 407 -5.01 -24.88 -9.52
CA GLY A 407 -5.30 -26.00 -10.41
C GLY A 407 -5.78 -25.51 -11.78
N THR A 408 -6.93 -25.99 -12.23
CA THR A 408 -7.50 -25.69 -13.55
C THR A 408 -8.46 -24.49 -13.56
N GLY A 409 -8.59 -23.77 -12.44
CA GLY A 409 -9.53 -22.65 -12.35
C GLY A 409 -9.21 -21.67 -11.23
N SER A 410 -10.25 -20.98 -10.76
CA SER A 410 -10.16 -20.00 -9.68
C SER A 410 -11.07 -20.37 -8.52
N ARG A 411 -10.65 -20.02 -7.31
CA ARG A 411 -11.42 -20.14 -6.08
C ARG A 411 -11.66 -18.75 -5.52
N SER A 412 -12.90 -18.42 -5.16
CA SER A 412 -13.17 -17.18 -4.40
C SER A 412 -12.68 -17.34 -2.96
N ILE A 413 -11.87 -16.37 -2.50
CA ILE A 413 -11.36 -16.29 -1.13
C ILE A 413 -12.06 -15.21 -0.30
N GLY A 414 -12.97 -14.45 -0.91
CA GLY A 414 -13.78 -13.44 -0.25
C GLY A 414 -14.16 -12.32 -1.22
N TYR A 415 -14.58 -11.21 -0.64
CA TYR A 415 -15.10 -10.03 -1.31
C TYR A 415 -14.45 -8.79 -0.71
N TRP A 416 -14.39 -7.73 -1.51
CA TRP A 416 -14.11 -6.39 -1.06
C TRP A 416 -15.26 -5.49 -1.49
N SER A 417 -15.68 -4.58 -0.62
CA SER A 417 -16.57 -3.48 -1.01
C SER A 417 -16.11 -2.18 -0.36
N ASN A 418 -16.38 -1.04 -0.98
CA ASN A 418 -16.12 0.25 -0.36
C ASN A 418 -16.99 0.50 0.90
N TYR A 419 -18.02 -0.33 1.13
CA TYR A 419 -18.92 -0.25 2.27
C TYR A 419 -18.38 -0.96 3.53
N SER A 420 -17.78 -2.15 3.36
CA SER A 420 -17.37 -3.05 4.46
C SER A 420 -15.87 -3.35 4.50
N GLY A 421 -15.12 -3.05 3.44
CA GLY A 421 -13.77 -3.59 3.23
C GLY A 421 -13.81 -5.10 2.91
N LEU A 422 -12.75 -5.81 3.29
CA LEU A 422 -12.60 -7.26 3.06
C LEU A 422 -13.58 -8.11 3.89
N SER A 423 -14.29 -9.05 3.27
CA SER A 423 -15.25 -9.93 3.95
C SER A 423 -15.40 -11.28 3.24
N THR A 424 -15.84 -12.30 3.97
CA THR A 424 -16.27 -13.58 3.39
C THR A 424 -17.78 -13.62 3.08
N GLU A 425 -18.55 -12.67 3.59
CA GLU A 425 -19.97 -12.49 3.26
C GLU A 425 -20.10 -11.71 1.95
N THR A 426 -21.15 -12.00 1.17
CA THR A 426 -21.37 -11.29 -0.10
C THR A 426 -21.77 -9.82 0.15
N PRO A 427 -21.42 -8.90 -0.76
CA PRO A 427 -21.75 -7.48 -0.62
C PRO A 427 -23.24 -7.21 -0.35
N GLU A 428 -24.15 -7.96 -0.96
CA GLU A 428 -25.60 -7.76 -0.81
C GLU A 428 -26.09 -8.00 0.63
N ILE A 429 -25.49 -8.96 1.34
CA ILE A 429 -25.81 -9.22 2.75
C ILE A 429 -25.28 -8.07 3.63
N LEU A 430 -24.12 -7.51 3.27
CA LEU A 430 -23.46 -6.46 4.03
C LEU A 430 -24.18 -5.11 3.89
N TYR A 431 -24.74 -4.82 2.71
CA TYR A 431 -25.53 -3.61 2.47
C TYR A 431 -26.83 -3.55 3.28
N LEU A 432 -27.30 -4.67 3.84
CA LEU A 432 -28.45 -4.72 4.74
C LEU A 432 -28.12 -4.32 6.19
N LYS A 433 -26.83 -4.21 6.53
CA LYS A 433 -26.31 -3.86 7.86
C LYS A 433 -25.69 -2.47 7.80
N PRO A 434 -25.52 -1.76 8.93
CA PRO A 434 -24.80 -0.48 8.95
C PRO A 434 -23.35 -0.62 8.44
N PRO A 435 -22.77 0.44 7.84
CA PRO A 435 -21.42 0.38 7.27
C PRO A 435 -20.39 0.17 8.37
N ASN A 436 -19.47 -0.77 8.14
CA ASN A 436 -18.46 -1.15 9.12
C ASN A 436 -17.17 -1.56 8.43
N ARG A 437 -16.16 -0.68 8.46
CA ARG A 437 -14.83 -0.89 7.86
C ARG A 437 -13.73 -1.12 8.90
N SER A 438 -14.08 -1.58 10.09
CA SER A 438 -13.09 -1.89 11.13
C SER A 438 -12.19 -3.05 10.69
N SER A 439 -10.87 -2.91 10.86
CA SER A 439 -9.89 -3.94 10.51
C SER A 439 -10.11 -5.27 11.23
N ILE A 440 -10.71 -5.25 12.43
CA ILE A 440 -11.03 -6.45 13.22
C ILE A 440 -12.09 -7.33 12.53
N ASN A 441 -12.96 -6.72 11.72
CA ASN A 441 -14.03 -7.43 11.01
C ASN A 441 -13.59 -7.91 9.63
N GLN A 442 -12.40 -7.49 9.17
CA GLN A 442 -11.88 -7.91 7.87
C GLN A 442 -11.44 -9.37 7.92
N LYS A 443 -11.98 -10.19 7.01
CA LYS A 443 -11.70 -11.63 6.94
C LYS A 443 -11.72 -12.12 5.51
N LEU A 444 -10.76 -12.97 5.18
CA LEU A 444 -10.68 -13.73 3.94
C LEU A 444 -10.42 -15.21 4.26
N TYR A 445 -10.82 -16.09 3.35
CA TYR A 445 -10.42 -17.50 3.39
C TYR A 445 -8.93 -17.65 3.07
N ASP A 446 -8.34 -18.77 3.50
CA ASP A 446 -6.93 -19.05 3.28
C ASP A 446 -6.54 -19.04 1.80
N VAL A 447 -5.39 -18.42 1.53
CA VAL A 447 -4.78 -18.33 0.21
C VAL A 447 -3.76 -19.43 0.03
N ILE A 448 -3.75 -20.05 -1.14
CA ILE A 448 -2.69 -20.92 -1.63
C ILE A 448 -1.79 -20.06 -2.50
N TRP A 449 -0.56 -19.84 -2.05
CA TRP A 449 0.43 -18.99 -2.70
C TRP A 449 1.23 -19.77 -3.75
N PRO A 450 1.99 -19.06 -4.61
CA PRO A 450 2.92 -19.69 -5.54
C PRO A 450 3.86 -20.67 -4.82
N GLY A 451 4.16 -21.80 -5.44
CA GLY A 451 4.88 -22.92 -4.80
C GLY A 451 4.01 -23.82 -3.90
N GLN A 452 2.68 -23.73 -4.01
CA GLN A 452 1.71 -24.58 -3.30
C GLN A 452 1.78 -24.49 -1.76
N THR A 453 2.15 -23.33 -1.22
CA THR A 453 2.17 -23.10 0.23
C THR A 453 0.93 -22.34 0.71
N THR A 454 0.47 -22.64 1.92
CA THR A 454 -0.58 -21.87 2.62
C THR A 454 -0.01 -20.85 3.60
N THR A 455 1.30 -20.88 3.86
CA THR A 455 1.95 -19.93 4.75
C THR A 455 2.04 -18.57 4.08
N ASN A 456 1.53 -17.52 4.73
CA ASN A 456 1.61 -16.15 4.22
C ASN A 456 3.08 -15.76 3.93
N PRO A 457 3.45 -15.43 2.68
CA PRO A 457 4.78 -14.97 2.35
C PRO A 457 5.13 -13.69 3.11
N ARG A 458 6.39 -13.58 3.55
CA ARG A 458 6.91 -12.38 4.19
C ARG A 458 6.80 -11.14 3.29
N GLY A 459 6.81 -11.34 1.98
CA GLY A 459 6.66 -10.29 0.97
C GLY A 459 7.95 -9.55 0.62
N TRP A 460 9.09 -9.93 1.18
CA TRP A 460 10.40 -9.41 0.83
C TRP A 460 11.50 -10.42 1.12
N VAL A 461 12.62 -10.25 0.44
CA VAL A 461 13.87 -10.97 0.66
C VAL A 461 15.02 -9.97 0.74
N PHE A 462 16.11 -10.36 1.40
CA PHE A 462 17.34 -9.59 1.29
C PHE A 462 17.82 -9.63 -0.16
N PRO A 463 18.17 -8.48 -0.75
CA PRO A 463 18.60 -8.45 -2.14
C PRO A 463 19.93 -9.20 -2.28
N ASN A 464 20.06 -10.00 -3.33
CA ASN A 464 21.33 -10.66 -3.67
C ASN A 464 22.44 -9.64 -4.02
N ASN A 465 22.05 -8.41 -4.36
CA ASN A 465 22.92 -7.26 -4.61
C ASN A 465 22.92 -6.30 -3.41
N GLY A 466 22.74 -6.82 -2.18
CA GLY A 466 22.72 -6.01 -0.96
C GLY A 466 23.88 -5.03 -0.92
N GLN A 467 23.53 -3.75 -0.76
CA GLN A 467 24.50 -2.69 -0.64
C GLN A 467 25.46 -3.03 0.52
N GLU A 468 26.76 -3.01 0.24
CA GLU A 468 27.79 -3.26 1.25
C GLU A 468 27.62 -2.25 2.39
N LEU A 469 27.24 -2.74 3.58
CA LEU A 469 27.02 -1.88 4.74
C LEU A 469 28.34 -1.24 5.18
N ARG A 470 28.34 0.08 5.28
CA ARG A 470 29.46 0.90 5.74
C ARG A 470 29.38 1.04 7.25
N ILE A 471 30.16 0.26 7.97
CA ILE A 471 30.14 0.25 9.43
C ILE A 471 31.24 1.17 9.95
N GLY A 472 30.86 2.27 10.61
CA GLY A 472 31.79 3.18 11.27
C GLY A 472 32.38 2.57 12.54
N VAL A 473 33.70 2.57 12.65
CA VAL A 473 34.42 1.97 13.79
C VAL A 473 35.42 2.97 14.38
N PRO A 474 35.40 3.28 15.68
CA PRO A 474 36.27 4.28 16.29
C PRO A 474 37.74 3.84 16.25
N ASN A 475 38.58 4.61 15.57
CA ASN A 475 40.04 4.44 15.55
C ASN A 475 40.68 5.25 16.68
N ARG A 476 40.70 4.67 17.88
CA ARG A 476 41.12 5.30 19.14
C ARG A 476 42.53 4.87 19.58
N VAL A 477 43.11 5.62 20.52
CA VAL A 477 44.44 5.34 21.11
C VAL A 477 44.33 4.58 22.44
N SER A 478 43.31 4.88 23.23
CA SER A 478 43.07 4.23 24.53
C SER A 478 42.31 2.91 24.36
N TYR A 479 42.54 1.94 25.25
CA TYR A 479 41.87 0.62 25.26
C TYR A 479 41.83 -0.08 23.88
N PRO A 480 42.98 -0.31 23.23
CA PRO A 480 43.05 -0.95 21.92
C PRO A 480 42.47 -2.37 21.88
N GLU A 481 42.28 -3.00 23.03
CA GLU A 481 41.66 -4.31 23.20
C GLU A 481 40.17 -4.30 22.83
N PHE A 482 39.48 -3.18 23.05
CA PHE A 482 38.05 -3.05 22.71
C PHE A 482 37.86 -2.86 21.20
N VAL A 483 38.60 -1.92 20.62
CA VAL A 483 38.60 -1.62 19.19
C VAL A 483 39.93 -0.97 18.83
N SER A 484 40.60 -1.48 17.79
CA SER A 484 41.78 -0.86 17.18
C SER A 484 41.92 -1.23 15.71
N LYS A 485 42.64 -0.37 14.97
CA LYS A 485 43.07 -0.67 13.59
C LYS A 485 44.33 -1.53 13.61
N GLU A 486 44.38 -2.56 12.78
CA GLU A 486 45.57 -3.38 12.61
C GLU A 486 46.69 -2.62 11.89
N LYS A 487 47.95 -2.85 12.28
CA LYS A 487 49.09 -2.11 11.73
C LYS A 487 49.44 -2.66 10.34
N GLY A 488 49.23 -1.86 9.30
CA GLY A 488 49.60 -2.19 7.91
C GLY A 488 48.44 -2.69 7.03
N SER A 489 47.23 -2.77 7.57
CA SER A 489 46.00 -3.12 6.84
C SER A 489 44.85 -2.17 7.26
N ASP A 490 43.77 -2.17 6.48
CA ASP A 490 42.52 -1.48 6.84
C ASP A 490 41.56 -2.35 7.68
N THR A 491 42.05 -3.48 8.21
CA THR A 491 41.27 -4.36 9.09
C THR A 491 41.16 -3.79 10.50
N MET A 492 39.93 -3.80 11.02
CA MET A 492 39.64 -3.46 12.42
C MET A 492 39.60 -4.74 13.26
N LYS A 493 40.05 -4.66 14.50
CA LYS A 493 40.05 -5.77 15.46
C LYS A 493 39.68 -5.29 16.86
N GLY A 494 39.34 -6.24 17.72
CA GLY A 494 39.04 -5.98 19.13
C GLY A 494 37.70 -6.58 19.54
N TYR A 495 37.45 -6.58 20.85
CA TYR A 495 36.27 -7.22 21.43
C TYR A 495 34.94 -6.82 20.76
N CYS A 496 34.73 -5.53 20.47
CA CYS A 496 33.47 -5.09 19.85
C CYS A 496 33.32 -5.59 18.40
N ILE A 497 34.42 -5.78 17.67
CA ILE A 497 34.42 -6.33 16.31
C ILE A 497 34.07 -7.82 16.35
N ASP A 498 34.62 -8.56 17.31
CA ASP A 498 34.33 -9.98 17.49
C ASP A 498 32.86 -10.21 17.87
N VAL A 499 32.31 -9.38 18.77
CA VAL A 499 30.89 -9.42 19.14
C VAL A 499 29.99 -9.12 17.94
N PHE A 500 30.31 -8.09 17.15
CA PHE A 500 29.54 -7.76 15.95
C PHE A 500 29.60 -8.90 14.91
N THR A 501 30.79 -9.44 14.67
CA THR A 501 30.98 -10.55 13.72
C THR A 501 30.23 -11.80 14.17
N ALA A 502 30.26 -12.12 15.47
CA ALA A 502 29.49 -13.22 16.04
C ALA A 502 27.98 -13.00 15.89
N ALA A 503 27.49 -11.78 16.12
CA ALA A 503 26.08 -11.43 15.93
C ALA A 503 25.64 -11.56 14.47
N VAL A 504 26.46 -11.11 13.51
CA VAL A 504 26.17 -11.25 12.08
C VAL A 504 26.16 -12.73 11.66
N ASN A 505 27.07 -13.55 12.18
CA ASN A 505 27.12 -14.98 11.88
C ASN A 505 25.91 -15.78 12.39
N LEU A 506 25.15 -15.23 13.36
CA LEU A 506 23.91 -15.83 13.86
C LEU A 506 22.68 -15.47 13.02
N LEU A 507 22.81 -14.53 12.08
CA LEU A 507 21.71 -14.15 11.22
C LEU A 507 21.43 -15.28 10.21
N PRO A 508 20.15 -15.57 9.90
CA PRO A 508 19.79 -16.63 8.97
C PRO A 508 20.08 -16.27 7.50
N TYR A 509 20.79 -15.17 7.24
CA TYR A 509 21.10 -14.64 5.91
C TYR A 509 22.48 -13.96 5.91
N PRO A 510 23.22 -14.02 4.79
CA PRO A 510 24.51 -13.36 4.67
C PRO A 510 24.33 -11.83 4.55
N ILE A 511 25.16 -11.07 5.27
CA ILE A 511 25.27 -9.62 5.15
C ILE A 511 26.67 -9.29 4.63
N VAL A 512 26.76 -8.49 3.58
CA VAL A 512 28.01 -7.92 3.10
C VAL A 512 28.23 -6.58 3.79
N TYR A 513 29.38 -6.42 4.46
CA TYR A 513 29.71 -5.21 5.19
C TYR A 513 31.23 -4.97 5.15
N ARG A 514 31.60 -3.71 5.35
CA ARG A 514 32.99 -3.30 5.56
C ARG A 514 33.12 -2.36 6.75
N PHE A 515 34.22 -2.50 7.48
CA PHE A 515 34.55 -1.57 8.55
C PHE A 515 35.30 -0.36 8.00
N ILE A 516 34.85 0.83 8.39
CA ILE A 516 35.48 2.10 8.03
C ILE A 516 36.01 2.75 9.32
N PRO A 517 37.33 2.94 9.44
CA PRO A 517 37.90 3.57 10.63
C PRO A 517 37.50 5.05 10.71
N PHE A 518 37.04 5.47 11.88
CA PHE A 518 36.63 6.84 12.19
C PHE A 518 37.60 7.46 13.20
N GLY A 519 38.25 8.56 12.81
CA GLY A 519 39.28 9.24 13.60
C GLY A 519 40.70 9.04 13.07
N ASN A 520 41.64 9.79 13.62
CA ASN A 520 43.02 9.85 13.15
C ASN A 520 43.97 8.82 13.80
N GLY A 521 43.51 8.04 14.78
CA GLY A 521 44.34 7.09 15.53
C GLY A 521 45.44 7.73 16.39
N LEU A 522 45.43 9.06 16.55
CA LEU A 522 46.36 9.83 17.39
C LEU A 522 45.66 10.39 18.63
N VAL A 523 44.35 10.62 18.53
CA VAL A 523 43.49 11.09 19.62
C VAL A 523 42.23 10.24 19.62
N ASN A 524 41.60 10.05 20.79
CA ASN A 524 40.32 9.35 20.85
C ASN A 524 39.25 10.13 20.05
N PRO A 525 38.52 9.47 19.13
CA PRO A 525 37.52 10.12 18.30
C PRO A 525 36.28 10.55 19.12
N ASN A 526 35.58 11.58 18.64
CA ASN A 526 34.32 11.99 19.25
C ASN A 526 33.20 11.03 18.85
N PHE A 527 32.74 10.23 19.81
CA PHE A 527 31.66 9.27 19.61
C PHE A 527 30.32 9.92 19.21
N THR A 528 30.06 11.17 19.60
CA THR A 528 28.83 11.86 19.19
C THR A 528 28.84 12.16 17.70
N GLU A 529 29.99 12.59 17.16
CA GLU A 529 30.16 12.80 15.71
C GLU A 529 30.04 11.49 14.92
N LEU A 530 30.58 10.38 15.46
CA LEU A 530 30.40 9.05 14.86
C LEU A 530 28.91 8.68 14.75
N VAL A 531 28.12 8.97 15.78
CA VAL A 531 26.67 8.72 15.77
C VAL A 531 25.94 9.65 14.80
N GLU A 532 26.32 10.93 14.73
CA GLU A 532 25.76 11.88 13.76
C GLU A 532 26.00 11.42 12.32
N LYS A 533 27.17 10.84 12.02
CA LYS A 533 27.47 10.25 10.71
C LYS A 533 26.59 9.05 10.34
N VAL A 534 26.06 8.32 11.33
CA VAL A 534 25.04 7.30 11.09
C VAL A 534 23.70 7.96 10.75
N SER A 535 23.30 8.98 11.51
CA SER A 535 22.05 9.74 11.25
C SER A 535 22.05 10.43 9.88
N SER A 536 23.21 10.88 9.39
CA SER A 536 23.36 11.52 8.08
C SER A 536 23.53 10.53 6.91
N ASN A 537 23.34 9.22 7.12
CA ASN A 537 23.53 8.15 6.13
C ASN A 537 24.96 8.10 5.53
N GLU A 538 25.98 8.59 6.23
CA GLU A 538 27.38 8.43 5.83
C GLU A 538 27.90 7.04 6.23
N PHE A 539 27.49 6.57 7.40
CA PHE A 539 27.61 5.18 7.85
C PHE A 539 26.22 4.55 7.98
N ASP A 540 26.10 3.27 7.68
CA ASP A 540 24.84 2.53 7.80
C ASP A 540 24.67 1.97 9.23
N ALA A 541 25.77 1.77 9.95
CA ALA A 541 25.80 1.43 11.37
C ALA A 541 27.14 1.86 12.00
N ALA A 542 27.22 1.87 13.33
CA ALA A 542 28.47 2.08 14.06
C ALA A 542 28.71 0.98 15.11
N VAL A 543 29.96 0.52 15.24
CA VAL A 543 30.35 -0.55 16.17
C VAL A 543 31.48 -0.07 17.06
N GLY A 544 31.32 -0.22 18.37
CA GLY A 544 32.33 0.11 19.38
C GLY A 544 31.74 0.15 20.79
N ASP A 545 32.52 0.61 21.76
CA ASP A 545 32.10 0.84 23.14
C ASP A 545 31.30 2.15 23.28
N ILE A 546 30.27 2.31 22.45
CA ILE A 546 29.49 3.55 22.35
C ILE A 546 28.49 3.60 23.50
N ALA A 547 28.71 4.53 24.43
CA ALA A 547 27.77 4.76 25.53
C ALA A 547 26.41 5.26 25.01
N ILE A 548 25.34 4.61 25.46
CA ILE A 548 23.94 4.98 25.21
C ILE A 548 23.60 6.15 26.14
N ASN A 549 23.32 7.32 25.57
CA ASN A 549 22.89 8.51 26.31
C ASN A 549 21.65 9.14 25.65
N THR A 550 20.94 10.00 26.38
CA THR A 550 19.67 10.60 25.94
C THR A 550 19.79 11.40 24.65
N ASP A 551 20.92 12.07 24.43
CA ASP A 551 21.11 12.92 23.25
C ASP A 551 21.32 12.08 21.98
N ARG A 552 22.10 10.98 22.07
CA ARG A 552 22.32 10.07 20.94
C ARG A 552 21.08 9.26 20.59
N THR A 553 20.29 8.85 21.59
CA THR A 553 19.03 8.10 21.36
C THR A 553 17.96 8.92 20.64
N ARG A 554 18.10 10.25 20.55
CA ARG A 554 17.18 11.10 19.78
C ARG A 554 17.45 11.09 18.29
N ILE A 555 18.66 10.71 17.87
CA ILE A 555 19.11 10.81 16.47
C ILE A 555 19.37 9.45 15.83
N VAL A 556 19.62 8.39 16.61
CA VAL A 556 19.76 7.02 16.12
C VAL A 556 19.11 6.01 17.06
N ASP A 557 18.77 4.86 16.49
CA ASP A 557 18.33 3.69 17.26
C ASP A 557 19.54 2.88 17.76
N PHE A 558 19.48 2.41 19.01
CA PHE A 558 20.51 1.57 19.62
C PHE A 558 20.02 0.13 19.79
N THR A 559 20.96 -0.82 19.73
CA THR A 559 20.71 -2.21 20.14
C THR A 559 20.58 -2.32 21.65
N GLN A 560 20.18 -3.50 22.15
CA GLN A 560 20.33 -3.78 23.58
C GLN A 560 21.81 -3.70 23.99
N PRO A 561 22.13 -3.18 25.19
CA PRO A 561 23.51 -3.10 25.67
C PRO A 561 24.07 -4.51 25.86
N PHE A 562 25.24 -4.76 25.27
CA PHE A 562 25.94 -6.05 25.41
C PHE A 562 26.94 -6.07 26.57
N ILE A 563 27.26 -4.91 27.14
CA ILE A 563 28.05 -4.72 28.37
C ILE A 563 27.32 -3.70 29.24
N GLU A 564 27.11 -4.03 30.52
CA GLU A 564 26.65 -3.07 31.51
C GLU A 564 27.79 -2.12 31.89
N SER A 565 27.52 -0.81 31.89
CA SER A 565 28.49 0.18 32.36
C SER A 565 28.25 0.51 33.84
N GLY A 566 29.32 0.55 34.62
CA GLY A 566 29.30 0.93 36.04
C GLY A 566 30.48 1.85 36.37
N LEU A 567 30.22 2.89 37.16
CA LEU A 567 31.26 3.80 37.64
C LEU A 567 31.95 3.20 38.87
N VAL A 568 33.26 2.99 38.77
CA VAL A 568 34.10 2.50 39.88
C VAL A 568 35.23 3.49 40.12
N ILE A 569 35.52 3.79 41.39
CA ILE A 569 36.66 4.63 41.77
C ILE A 569 37.86 3.71 41.98
N LEU A 570 38.91 3.89 41.18
CA LEU A 570 40.19 3.22 41.37
C LEU A 570 41.09 4.12 42.23
N THR A 571 41.55 3.62 43.38
CA THR A 571 42.52 4.34 44.23
C THR A 571 43.68 3.44 44.62
N THR A 572 44.86 4.03 44.81
CA THR A 572 46.04 3.29 45.26
C THR A 572 45.94 3.04 46.76
N VAL A 573 45.98 1.77 47.15
CA VAL A 573 46.07 1.40 48.57
C VAL A 573 47.50 1.65 49.04
N LYS A 574 47.68 2.53 50.02
CA LYS A 574 48.96 2.69 50.73
C LYS A 574 48.89 1.88 52.02
N GLU A 575 49.82 0.94 52.22
CA GLU A 575 49.96 0.24 53.50
C GLU A 575 50.56 1.19 54.55
N HIS A 576 50.07 1.13 55.79
CA HIS A 576 50.57 1.93 56.91
C HIS A 576 51.60 1.12 57.71
N ASP A 577 52.85 1.57 57.75
CA ASP A 577 53.88 0.99 58.62
C ASP A 577 53.62 1.36 60.09
N SER A 578 53.27 0.37 60.92
CA SER A 578 53.14 0.58 62.37
C SER A 578 54.53 0.66 63.02
N SER A 579 54.91 1.82 63.56
CA SER A 579 56.21 1.96 64.24
C SER A 579 56.16 1.41 65.67
N ALA A 580 57.16 0.60 66.05
CA ALA A 580 57.28 0.03 67.40
C ALA A 580 57.47 1.10 68.50
N TRP A 581 57.83 2.33 68.15
CA TRP A 581 58.03 3.46 69.06
C TRP A 581 56.76 4.26 69.35
N ALA A 582 55.62 3.86 68.76
CA ALA A 582 54.33 4.50 68.99
C ALA A 582 53.93 4.58 70.47
N PHE A 583 54.42 3.67 71.33
CA PHE A 583 54.11 3.70 72.77
C PHE A 583 54.76 4.86 73.54
N LEU A 584 55.81 5.48 73.01
CA LEU A 584 56.43 6.68 73.62
C LEU A 584 55.76 7.97 73.17
N GLN A 585 55.01 7.93 72.07
CA GLN A 585 54.32 9.08 71.48
C GLN A 585 53.29 9.78 72.40
N PRO A 586 52.61 9.12 73.36
CA PRO A 586 51.63 9.78 74.22
C PRO A 586 52.22 10.83 75.18
N PHE A 587 53.52 10.78 75.50
CA PHE A 587 54.15 11.72 76.42
C PHE A 587 55.39 12.36 75.81
N THR A 588 55.60 13.65 76.07
CA THR A 588 56.83 14.33 75.67
C THR A 588 58.03 13.77 76.43
N LEU A 589 59.22 13.87 75.83
CA LEU A 589 60.47 13.49 76.50
C LEU A 589 60.63 14.21 77.86
N GLU A 590 60.18 15.46 77.94
CA GLU A 590 60.16 16.24 79.19
C GLU A 590 59.30 15.58 80.26
N MET A 591 58.10 15.11 79.93
CA MET A 591 57.22 14.41 80.88
C MET A 591 57.84 13.11 81.39
N TRP A 592 58.52 12.36 80.52
CA TRP A 592 59.27 11.16 80.92
C TRP A 592 60.41 11.50 81.88
N CYS A 593 61.18 12.56 81.60
CA CYS A 593 62.25 13.04 82.47
C CYS A 593 61.72 13.55 83.82
N VAL A 594 60.64 14.34 83.83
CA VAL A 594 59.97 14.82 85.04
C VAL A 594 59.47 13.64 85.88
N THR A 595 58.89 12.63 85.23
CA THR A 595 58.44 11.41 85.90
C THR A 595 59.62 10.68 86.57
N GLY A 596 60.76 10.56 85.88
CA GLY A 596 61.99 9.98 86.43
C GLY A 596 62.57 10.78 87.61
N LEU A 597 62.56 12.11 87.53
CA LEU A 597 63.01 13.00 88.62
C LEU A 597 62.09 12.90 89.84
N PHE A 598 60.77 12.90 89.62
CA PHE A 598 59.79 12.77 90.70
C PHE A 598 59.95 11.43 91.43
N PHE A 599 60.25 10.37 90.71
CA PHE A 599 60.58 9.06 91.30
C PHE A 599 61.78 9.12 92.26
N LEU A 600 62.87 9.78 91.86
CA LEU A 600 64.04 9.94 92.71
C LEU A 600 63.74 10.79 93.95
N PHE A 601 62.95 11.86 93.79
CA PHE A 601 62.54 12.73 94.88
C PHE A 601 61.70 11.98 95.93
N VAL A 602 60.67 11.24 95.50
CA VAL A 602 59.84 10.43 96.41
C VAL A 602 60.69 9.39 97.13
N GLY A 603 61.65 8.76 96.43
CA GLY A 603 62.59 7.83 97.07
C GLY A 603 63.43 8.48 98.16
N ALA A 604 63.93 9.70 97.93
CA ALA A 604 64.69 10.44 98.94
C ALA A 604 63.83 10.81 100.16
N VAL A 605 62.57 11.22 99.96
CA VAL A 605 61.65 11.54 101.06
C VAL A 605 61.33 10.31 101.90
N ILE A 606 61.01 9.18 101.26
CA ILE A 606 60.76 7.91 101.96
C ILE A 606 62.00 7.50 102.76
N TRP A 607 63.20 7.62 102.17
CA TRP A 607 64.43 7.34 102.87
C TRP A 607 64.59 8.20 104.13
N ILE A 608 64.39 9.51 104.06
CA ILE A 608 64.51 10.40 105.24
C ILE A 608 63.53 10.01 106.36
N LEU A 609 62.28 9.68 106.01
CA LEU A 609 61.24 9.34 106.99
C LEU A 609 61.44 7.96 107.61
N GLU A 610 61.71 6.94 106.80
CA GLU A 610 61.84 5.55 107.25
C GLU A 610 63.21 5.27 107.90
N HIS A 611 64.28 5.96 107.50
CA HIS A 611 65.63 5.71 108.01
C HIS A 611 65.76 5.85 109.53
N ARG A 612 64.92 6.70 110.15
CA ARG A 612 64.95 6.94 111.59
C ARG A 612 64.28 5.83 112.41
N ILE A 613 63.28 5.14 111.85
CA ILE A 613 62.39 4.21 112.60
C ILE A 613 62.59 2.76 112.17
N ASN A 614 62.88 2.50 110.90
CA ASN A 614 62.90 1.16 110.33
C ASN A 614 64.33 0.64 110.14
N ASP A 615 64.66 -0.48 110.78
CA ASP A 615 66.00 -1.07 110.74
C ASP A 615 66.38 -1.62 109.35
N GLU A 616 65.42 -1.90 108.46
CA GLU A 616 65.69 -2.32 107.07
C GLU A 616 66.30 -1.21 106.19
N PHE A 617 66.14 0.07 106.57
CA PHE A 617 66.75 1.22 105.90
C PHE A 617 68.11 1.63 106.50
N ARG A 618 68.69 0.81 107.39
CA ARG A 618 70.02 1.00 108.00
C ARG A 618 71.04 0.00 107.41
N GLY A 619 72.25 0.48 107.12
CA GLY A 619 73.32 -0.35 106.53
C GLY A 619 74.27 0.45 105.64
N PRO A 620 75.24 -0.20 104.96
CA PRO A 620 76.16 0.49 104.06
C PRO A 620 75.40 1.21 102.93
N PRO A 621 75.87 2.39 102.46
CA PRO A 621 75.12 3.29 101.60
C PRO A 621 74.62 2.64 100.29
N ARG A 622 75.35 1.66 99.77
CA ARG A 622 74.95 0.89 98.58
C ARG A 622 73.67 0.07 98.79
N LYS A 623 73.47 -0.52 99.98
CA LYS A 623 72.28 -1.30 100.31
C LYS A 623 71.06 -0.39 100.46
N GLN A 624 71.24 0.79 101.05
CA GLN A 624 70.19 1.79 101.21
C GLN A 624 69.66 2.29 99.86
N LEU A 625 70.55 2.62 98.91
CA LEU A 625 70.15 3.07 97.57
C LEU A 625 69.33 2.01 96.83
N VAL A 626 69.71 0.73 96.91
CA VAL A 626 68.98 -0.37 96.27
C VAL A 626 67.60 -0.57 96.90
N THR A 627 67.49 -0.53 98.23
CA THR A 627 66.20 -0.66 98.92
C THR A 627 65.23 0.48 98.55
N ILE A 628 65.73 1.72 98.46
CA ILE A 628 64.91 2.88 98.04
C ILE A 628 64.40 2.70 96.61
N PHE A 629 65.32 2.37 95.69
CA PHE A 629 64.97 2.22 94.28
C PHE A 629 63.95 1.10 94.08
N TRP A 630 64.17 -0.04 94.74
CA TRP A 630 63.27 -1.19 94.69
C TRP A 630 61.88 -0.87 95.24
N TYR A 631 61.81 -0.19 96.39
CA TYR A 631 60.54 0.16 97.05
C TYR A 631 59.69 1.11 96.21
N VAL A 632 60.32 2.16 95.65
CA VAL A 632 59.64 3.15 94.82
C VAL A 632 59.18 2.55 93.48
N TRP A 633 60.03 1.73 92.86
CA TRP A 633 59.76 1.09 91.59
C TRP A 633 58.60 0.08 91.69
N THR A 634 58.63 -0.79 92.72
CA THR A 634 57.57 -1.79 92.94
C THR A 634 56.22 -1.16 93.27
N ARG A 635 56.17 -0.08 94.07
CA ARG A 635 54.90 0.60 94.39
C ARG A 635 54.26 1.25 93.18
N LYS A 636 55.02 1.90 92.28
CA LYS A 636 54.40 2.56 91.13
C LYS A 636 53.95 1.57 90.06
N ILE A 637 54.69 0.47 89.87
CA ILE A 637 54.23 -0.63 89.01
C ILE A 637 52.95 -1.24 89.59
N SER A 638 52.88 -1.43 90.91
CA SER A 638 51.66 -1.92 91.57
C SER A 638 50.48 -0.94 91.50
N PHE A 639 50.72 0.38 91.47
CA PHE A 639 49.68 1.40 91.32
C PHE A 639 49.25 1.59 89.85
N SER A 640 50.11 1.22 88.90
CA SER A 640 49.81 1.19 87.46
C SER A 640 49.09 -0.09 87.01
N LEU A 641 49.04 -1.11 87.88
CA LEU A 641 48.39 -2.42 87.64
C LEU A 641 47.10 -2.61 88.47
N ARG A 642 46.61 -1.54 89.12
CA ARG A 642 45.24 -1.40 89.62
C ARG A 642 44.59 -0.28 88.83
#